data_AF-A0AA96LBE8-F1
#
_entry.id   AF-A0AA96LBE8-F1
#
_cell.length_a   1.000
_cell.length_b   1.000
_cell.length_c   1.000
_cell.angle_alpha   90.00
_cell.angle_beta   90.00
_cell.angle_gamma   90.00
#
_symmetry.space_group_name_H-M   'P 1'
#
loop_
_entity.id
_entity.type
_entity.pdbx_description
1 polymer ?
#
loop_
_entity_poly.entity_id
_entity_poly.type
_entity_poly.pdbx_seq_one_letter_code
_entity_poly.pdbx_strand_id
1 'polypeptide(L)'
;MTTKGIGCRLQSETSNRVIEVTERGGKIGLRLGLADQPGSFCEGTLSSILKFSTGRPWRADRMAIREQKAEQLEKGILLSIQGDSVNVRIEVTFDTEGFLRMETAWTNTSGRILADASVGLEWELAPHDKEMVTIPHMIYNNNPSADPDRLVPHLGVGEGKGLLCEEHRLPIPCVNVEWQEGQGHLFLSFFSLPSYVETADGVVHYGSLGAYQRNGQTTIAAMSGVLMFNGEKDIVYVSKSLTAPYEGGYLDFEPGFTLSKTYVMEWGPLDNPGRGFVEVVRSAIALYNPQGAEPHTLDEIIRLKTAALDDRWRESEKGAGYVKFSDSNSFGLVSKHGLHYMYGWTGQCLKLAWCDAVLGLDGEEESRVKRCEKAVDFYIRQSITKVPGLRNGAYFLKDGRWDNFNWQEEPVVSTRAYGETVSDLADIILLFRSRGREVPSGWEPALIEAADFFLGSVLPSGIFPAAWRMDGSAADDRITAAGIPCAFALLKAYQVTGKEEYKSCAFTCMEQYYELHARTFERPFARSTLDAKCEDKEAGMFFFLAAYELFRMTGDARYKEWAELAADWQLTYVYLWNPVYDRGTAFREAGFQATGWPGVSVQNHHVDVFFPTYELYQFGVETGQETYRRLAQMIFLALGQGICTAPGEWGFTVVGEQAEGFFPSNFQGRGRSNTWNPSWVISEVLHHALRFRLERGEEDAGRSAGG
;
A
#
# COMPACT_ATOMS: atom_id res chain seq x y z
N MET A 1 -1.05 -23.82 -47.85
CA MET A 1 -2.42 -23.89 -47.28
C MET A 1 -2.60 -25.27 -46.69
N THR A 2 -2.38 -25.39 -45.39
CA THR A 2 -2.58 -26.60 -44.59
C THR A 2 -3.49 -26.18 -43.45
N THR A 3 -4.63 -26.86 -43.36
CA THR A 3 -5.81 -26.61 -42.54
C THR A 3 -5.49 -26.25 -41.08
N LYS A 4 -5.75 -25.00 -40.69
CA LYS A 4 -5.84 -24.56 -39.28
C LYS A 4 -7.09 -25.21 -38.67
N GLY A 5 -6.92 -26.24 -37.84
CA GLY A 5 -7.98 -26.74 -36.96
C GLY A 5 -8.16 -25.76 -35.80
N ILE A 6 -9.01 -24.75 -35.96
CA ILE A 6 -9.50 -23.93 -34.85
C ILE A 6 -10.54 -24.80 -34.13
N GLY A 7 -10.27 -25.19 -32.88
CA GLY A 7 -11.14 -26.06 -32.09
C GLY A 7 -12.27 -25.29 -31.42
N CYS A 8 -11.96 -24.17 -30.77
CA CYS A 8 -12.91 -23.26 -30.13
C CYS A 8 -12.40 -21.81 -30.15
N ARG A 9 -13.29 -20.81 -30.09
CA ARG A 9 -12.92 -19.37 -30.01
C ARG A 9 -13.96 -18.64 -29.17
N LEU A 10 -13.49 -17.83 -28.24
CA LEU A 10 -14.34 -16.98 -27.40
C LEU A 10 -13.85 -15.53 -27.50
N GLN A 11 -14.77 -14.61 -27.71
CA GLN A 11 -14.50 -13.16 -27.80
C GLN A 11 -15.37 -12.43 -26.80
N SER A 12 -14.82 -11.42 -26.13
CA SER A 12 -15.56 -10.54 -25.24
C SER A 12 -16.63 -9.75 -26.00
N GLU A 13 -17.80 -9.55 -25.40
CA GLU A 13 -18.86 -8.72 -25.96
C GLU A 13 -18.60 -7.21 -25.73
N THR A 14 -17.80 -6.87 -24.73
CA THR A 14 -17.55 -5.49 -24.27
C THR A 14 -16.13 -5.01 -24.51
N SER A 15 -15.25 -5.88 -25.03
CA SER A 15 -13.87 -5.54 -25.39
C SER A 15 -13.40 -6.30 -26.63
N ASN A 16 -12.27 -5.89 -27.21
CA ASN A 16 -11.69 -6.57 -28.38
C ASN A 16 -10.91 -7.86 -28.00
N ARG A 17 -10.96 -8.30 -26.73
CA ARG A 17 -10.20 -9.45 -26.23
C ARG A 17 -10.76 -10.76 -26.76
N VAL A 18 -9.87 -11.67 -27.13
CA VAL A 18 -10.20 -13.02 -27.63
C VAL A 18 -9.30 -14.07 -27.02
N ILE A 19 -9.85 -15.24 -26.70
CA ILE A 19 -9.11 -16.48 -26.48
C ILE A 19 -9.41 -17.47 -27.60
N GLU A 20 -8.36 -18.03 -28.17
CA GLU A 20 -8.43 -19.06 -29.20
C GLU A 20 -7.88 -20.38 -28.65
N VAL A 21 -8.63 -21.46 -28.89
CA VAL A 21 -8.24 -22.82 -28.51
C VAL A 21 -7.96 -23.61 -29.79
N THR A 22 -6.72 -24.05 -29.93
CA THR A 22 -6.25 -24.78 -31.10
C THR A 22 -5.87 -26.19 -30.71
N GLU A 23 -6.13 -27.15 -31.60
CA GLU A 23 -5.72 -28.52 -31.41
C GLU A 23 -4.69 -28.90 -32.48
N ARG A 24 -3.48 -29.26 -32.05
CA ARG A 24 -2.39 -29.64 -32.95
C ARG A 24 -1.62 -30.83 -32.41
N GLY A 25 -1.64 -31.93 -33.15
CA GLY A 25 -0.91 -33.16 -32.77
C GLY A 25 -1.38 -33.76 -31.44
N GLY A 26 -2.69 -33.71 -31.17
CA GLY A 26 -3.29 -34.17 -29.91
C GLY A 26 -3.00 -33.26 -28.71
N LYS A 27 -2.42 -32.07 -28.94
CA LYS A 27 -2.17 -31.05 -27.92
C LYS A 27 -3.15 -29.89 -28.06
N ILE A 28 -3.72 -29.46 -26.93
CA ILE A 28 -4.54 -28.24 -26.86
C ILE A 28 -3.63 -27.06 -26.52
N GLY A 29 -3.65 -26.05 -27.39
CA GLY A 29 -3.01 -24.75 -27.22
C GLY A 29 -4.04 -23.66 -26.93
N LEU A 30 -3.69 -22.74 -26.04
CA LEU A 30 -4.44 -21.54 -25.70
C LEU A 30 -3.65 -20.33 -26.18
N ARG A 31 -4.34 -19.39 -26.84
CA ARG A 31 -3.77 -18.13 -27.31
C ARG A 31 -4.66 -16.96 -26.90
N LEU A 32 -4.09 -15.99 -26.20
CA LEU A 32 -4.74 -14.73 -25.85
C LEU A 32 -4.37 -13.66 -26.87
N GLY A 33 -5.36 -12.93 -27.38
CA GLY A 33 -5.15 -11.93 -28.42
C GLY A 33 -6.20 -10.83 -28.43
N LEU A 34 -6.14 -9.99 -29.47
CA LEU A 34 -7.17 -9.02 -29.82
C LEU A 34 -7.79 -9.41 -31.16
N ALA A 35 -9.11 -9.24 -31.30
CA ALA A 35 -9.86 -9.69 -32.48
C ALA A 35 -9.49 -8.92 -33.76
N ASP A 36 -9.03 -7.69 -33.61
CA ASP A 36 -8.71 -6.74 -34.68
C ASP A 36 -7.20 -6.66 -35.02
N GLN A 37 -6.33 -7.34 -34.27
CA GLN A 37 -4.88 -7.24 -34.43
C GLN A 37 -4.20 -8.62 -34.53
N PRO A 38 -3.26 -8.80 -35.48
CA PRO A 38 -2.45 -10.01 -35.53
C PRO A 38 -1.37 -9.95 -34.44
N GLY A 39 -1.62 -10.61 -33.31
CA GLY A 39 -0.67 -10.68 -32.18
C GLY A 39 -1.13 -11.65 -31.11
N SER A 40 -0.26 -12.02 -30.18
CA SER A 40 -0.65 -12.77 -28.98
C SER A 40 0.00 -12.15 -27.75
N PHE A 41 -0.76 -12.04 -26.67
CA PHE A 41 -0.28 -11.57 -25.37
C PHE A 41 0.28 -12.73 -24.54
N CYS A 42 -0.26 -13.93 -24.75
CA CYS A 42 0.24 -15.17 -24.17
C CYS A 42 -0.17 -16.34 -25.06
N GLU A 43 0.72 -17.30 -25.26
CA GLU A 43 0.44 -18.55 -25.97
C GLU A 43 1.07 -19.71 -25.20
N GLY A 44 0.30 -20.78 -24.97
CA GLY A 44 0.77 -21.94 -24.21
C GLY A 44 -0.04 -23.19 -24.50
N THR A 45 0.50 -24.36 -24.17
CA THR A 45 -0.24 -25.64 -24.24
C THR A 45 -0.75 -26.04 -22.86
N LEU A 46 -1.81 -26.84 -22.77
CA LEU A 46 -2.25 -27.35 -21.46
C LEU A 46 -1.12 -28.12 -20.73
N SER A 47 -0.25 -28.81 -21.48
CA SER A 47 0.94 -29.47 -20.91
C SER A 47 2.01 -28.52 -20.38
N SER A 48 2.06 -27.27 -20.85
CA SER A 48 2.93 -26.23 -20.29
C SER A 48 2.24 -25.41 -19.20
N ILE A 49 0.91 -25.41 -19.12
CA ILE A 49 0.17 -24.60 -18.13
C ILE A 49 -0.07 -25.38 -16.83
N LEU A 50 -0.48 -26.64 -16.93
CA LEU A 50 -0.94 -27.41 -15.76
C LEU A 50 0.20 -27.91 -14.88
N LYS A 51 0.05 -27.70 -13.57
CA LYS A 51 0.95 -28.17 -12.52
C LYS A 51 0.31 -29.24 -11.67
N PHE A 52 1.09 -30.25 -11.35
CA PHE A 52 0.78 -31.22 -10.32
C PHE A 52 2.10 -31.72 -9.72
N SER A 53 2.19 -31.69 -8.40
CA SER A 53 3.32 -32.22 -7.64
C SER A 53 2.82 -32.88 -6.37
N THR A 54 3.57 -33.88 -5.90
CA THR A 54 3.40 -34.48 -4.57
C THR A 54 4.73 -34.49 -3.84
N GLY A 55 4.65 -34.32 -2.52
CA GLY A 55 5.81 -34.32 -1.62
C GLY A 55 6.44 -32.94 -1.44
N ARG A 56 7.37 -32.89 -0.49
CA ARG A 56 8.04 -31.67 -0.03
C ARG A 56 9.56 -31.74 -0.28
N PRO A 57 10.21 -30.66 -0.76
CA PRO A 57 9.59 -29.45 -1.28
C PRO A 57 8.86 -29.70 -2.60
N TRP A 58 7.96 -28.80 -2.98
CA TRP A 58 7.15 -28.95 -4.20
C TRP A 58 8.06 -28.93 -5.43
N ARG A 59 7.68 -29.67 -6.47
CA ARG A 59 8.42 -29.70 -7.73
C ARG A 59 7.73 -28.85 -8.78
N ALA A 60 8.53 -28.13 -9.57
CA ALA A 60 8.02 -27.32 -10.68
C ALA A 60 7.74 -28.19 -11.93
N ASP A 61 7.35 -29.45 -11.74
CA ASP A 61 7.08 -30.42 -12.79
C ASP A 61 5.72 -30.14 -13.44
N ARG A 62 5.61 -30.44 -14.74
CA ARG A 62 4.35 -30.33 -15.48
C ARG A 62 3.47 -31.53 -15.19
N MET A 63 2.15 -31.32 -15.17
CA MET A 63 1.20 -32.41 -15.04
C MET A 63 1.27 -33.32 -16.28
N ALA A 64 1.37 -34.63 -16.07
CA ALA A 64 1.23 -35.61 -17.15
C ALA A 64 -0.24 -35.66 -17.63
N ILE A 65 -0.44 -35.49 -18.93
CA ILE A 65 -1.77 -35.49 -19.58
C ILE A 65 -1.90 -36.74 -20.44
N ARG A 66 -2.93 -37.55 -20.18
CA ARG A 66 -3.28 -38.72 -20.98
C ARG A 66 -4.26 -38.38 -22.10
N GLU A 67 -5.30 -37.63 -21.74
CA GLU A 67 -6.36 -37.19 -22.64
C GLU A 67 -6.73 -35.75 -22.32
N GLN A 68 -7.09 -34.98 -23.35
CA GLN A 68 -7.57 -33.62 -23.21
C GLN A 68 -8.57 -33.31 -24.31
N LYS A 69 -9.60 -32.54 -23.98
CA LYS A 69 -10.68 -32.18 -24.89
C LYS A 69 -11.09 -30.73 -24.66
N ALA A 70 -11.36 -30.01 -25.73
CA ALA A 70 -12.01 -28.69 -25.70
C ALA A 70 -13.42 -28.80 -26.28
N GLU A 71 -14.39 -28.19 -25.60
CA GLU A 71 -15.78 -28.13 -26.03
C GLU A 71 -16.25 -26.67 -25.99
N GLN A 72 -16.83 -26.20 -27.10
CA GLN A 72 -17.48 -24.89 -27.16
C GLN A 72 -18.82 -24.98 -26.42
N LEU A 73 -18.97 -24.19 -25.37
CA LEU A 73 -20.24 -23.96 -24.68
C LEU A 73 -20.96 -22.75 -25.30
N GLU A 74 -22.23 -22.55 -24.92
CA GLU A 74 -23.03 -21.39 -25.35
C GLU A 74 -22.35 -20.06 -24.98
N LYS A 75 -21.79 -19.97 -23.77
CA LYS A 75 -21.18 -18.74 -23.22
C LYS A 75 -19.71 -18.88 -22.83
N GLY A 76 -19.04 -19.94 -23.30
CA GLY A 76 -17.68 -20.23 -22.85
C GLY A 76 -17.04 -21.41 -23.55
N ILE A 77 -15.90 -21.85 -23.02
CA ILE A 77 -15.17 -23.02 -23.49
C ILE A 77 -14.88 -23.91 -22.28
N LEU A 78 -15.20 -25.20 -22.41
CA LEU A 78 -14.88 -26.21 -21.41
C LEU A 78 -13.65 -27.00 -21.85
N LEU A 79 -12.61 -27.00 -21.02
CA LEU A 79 -11.43 -27.83 -21.19
C LEU A 79 -11.49 -28.96 -20.16
N SER A 80 -11.47 -30.20 -20.64
CA SER A 80 -11.47 -31.41 -19.80
C SER A 80 -10.16 -32.15 -20.01
N ILE A 81 -9.41 -32.38 -18.92
CA ILE A 81 -8.07 -32.97 -18.94
C ILE A 81 -8.05 -34.18 -18.00
N GLN A 82 -7.63 -35.33 -18.52
CA GLN A 82 -7.38 -36.54 -17.73
C GLN A 82 -5.87 -36.72 -17.54
N GLY A 83 -5.43 -36.70 -16.30
CA GLY A 83 -4.04 -36.99 -15.95
C GLY A 83 -3.86 -38.37 -15.35
N ASP A 84 -2.68 -38.59 -14.74
CA ASP A 84 -2.36 -39.89 -14.17
C ASP A 84 -3.09 -40.21 -12.86
N SER A 85 -3.28 -39.19 -12.03
CA SER A 85 -3.86 -39.31 -10.70
C SER A 85 -4.85 -38.19 -10.39
N VAL A 86 -4.81 -37.11 -11.16
CA VAL A 86 -5.66 -35.94 -11.01
C VAL A 86 -6.29 -35.64 -12.37
N ASN A 87 -7.58 -35.35 -12.39
CA ASN A 87 -8.26 -34.80 -13.54
C ASN A 87 -8.47 -33.30 -13.34
N VAL A 88 -8.42 -32.53 -14.42
CA VAL A 88 -8.63 -31.07 -14.39
C VAL A 88 -9.79 -30.69 -15.29
N ARG A 89 -10.66 -29.83 -14.78
CA ARG A 89 -11.69 -29.13 -15.55
C ARG A 89 -11.38 -27.64 -15.52
N ILE A 90 -11.32 -26.98 -16.67
CA ILE A 90 -11.20 -25.52 -16.77
C ILE A 90 -12.37 -25.01 -17.59
N GLU A 91 -13.20 -24.15 -17.00
CA GLU A 91 -14.25 -23.44 -17.71
C GLU A 91 -13.82 -21.99 -17.93
N VAL A 92 -13.81 -21.57 -19.19
CA VAL A 92 -13.35 -20.24 -19.61
C VAL A 92 -14.53 -19.44 -20.16
N THR A 93 -14.77 -18.26 -19.59
CA THR A 93 -15.86 -17.36 -19.99
C THR A 93 -15.36 -15.91 -20.01
N PHE A 94 -16.04 -15.02 -20.74
CA PHE A 94 -15.89 -13.58 -20.51
C PHE A 94 -17.05 -13.10 -19.63
N ASP A 95 -16.76 -12.28 -18.63
CA ASP A 95 -17.80 -11.61 -17.86
C ASP A 95 -18.28 -10.32 -18.54
N THR A 96 -19.26 -9.67 -17.92
CA THR A 96 -19.89 -8.45 -18.46
C THR A 96 -18.93 -7.27 -18.55
N GLU A 97 -17.86 -7.25 -17.76
CA GLU A 97 -16.82 -6.21 -17.78
C GLU A 97 -15.71 -6.54 -18.80
N GLY A 98 -15.82 -7.69 -19.48
CA GLY A 98 -14.85 -8.11 -20.51
C GLY A 98 -13.57 -8.70 -19.92
N PHE A 99 -13.63 -9.21 -18.68
CA PHE A 99 -12.57 -10.00 -18.07
C PHE A 99 -12.70 -11.47 -18.45
N LEU A 100 -11.57 -12.14 -18.71
CA LEU A 100 -11.56 -13.57 -18.96
C LEU A 100 -11.56 -14.33 -17.63
N ARG A 101 -12.66 -14.99 -17.29
CA ARG A 101 -12.77 -15.83 -16.09
C ARG A 101 -12.37 -17.27 -16.39
N MET A 102 -11.62 -17.85 -15.47
CA MET A 102 -11.17 -19.23 -15.52
C MET A 102 -11.53 -19.96 -14.22
N GLU A 103 -12.57 -20.78 -14.26
CA GLU A 103 -12.94 -21.65 -13.16
C GLU A 103 -12.23 -22.99 -13.32
N THR A 104 -11.31 -23.31 -12.42
CA THR A 104 -10.47 -24.51 -12.50
C THR A 104 -10.74 -25.44 -11.33
N ALA A 105 -10.98 -26.72 -11.62
CA ALA A 105 -11.18 -27.77 -10.63
C ALA A 105 -10.21 -28.94 -10.85
N TRP A 106 -9.43 -29.29 -9.83
CA TRP A 106 -8.55 -30.46 -9.80
C TRP A 106 -9.16 -31.55 -8.92
N THR A 107 -9.40 -32.73 -9.47
CA THR A 107 -10.04 -33.85 -8.77
C THR A 107 -9.12 -35.06 -8.68
N ASN A 108 -8.90 -35.61 -7.49
CA ASN A 108 -8.15 -36.86 -7.32
C ASN A 108 -8.97 -38.08 -7.79
N THR A 109 -8.48 -38.76 -8.81
CA THR A 109 -9.11 -39.94 -9.43
C THR A 109 -8.32 -41.24 -9.23
N SER A 110 -7.22 -41.19 -8.45
CA SER A 110 -6.28 -42.31 -8.31
C SER A 110 -6.72 -43.43 -7.35
N GLY A 111 -7.84 -43.27 -6.64
CA GLY A 111 -8.34 -44.23 -5.66
C GLY A 111 -7.51 -44.33 -4.36
N ARG A 112 -6.46 -43.52 -4.22
CA ARG A 112 -5.61 -43.41 -3.03
C ARG A 112 -5.44 -41.94 -2.62
N ILE A 113 -5.01 -41.71 -1.39
CA ILE A 113 -4.64 -40.37 -0.91
C ILE A 113 -3.39 -39.90 -1.67
N LEU A 114 -3.44 -38.68 -2.20
CA LEU A 114 -2.27 -37.98 -2.72
C LEU A 114 -1.77 -37.04 -1.63
N ALA A 115 -0.80 -37.51 -0.85
CA ALA A 115 -0.22 -36.75 0.24
C ALA A 115 0.63 -35.58 -0.27
N ASP A 116 0.61 -34.46 0.47
CA ASP A 116 1.35 -33.24 0.14
C ASP A 116 1.14 -32.81 -1.32
N ALA A 117 -0.11 -32.81 -1.79
CA ALA A 117 -0.41 -32.45 -3.16
C ALA A 117 -0.34 -30.93 -3.34
N SER A 118 0.22 -30.53 -4.48
CA SER A 118 0.23 -29.15 -4.97
C SER A 118 -0.20 -29.13 -6.43
N VAL A 119 -1.16 -28.26 -6.75
CA VAL A 119 -1.69 -28.06 -8.10
C VAL A 119 -1.66 -26.58 -8.45
N GLY A 120 -1.71 -26.25 -9.74
CA GLY A 120 -1.68 -24.85 -10.16
C GLY A 120 -1.67 -24.65 -11.67
N LEU A 121 -1.67 -23.37 -12.04
CA LEU A 121 -1.56 -22.88 -13.40
C LEU A 121 -0.30 -22.01 -13.52
N GLU A 122 0.46 -22.22 -14.59
CA GLU A 122 1.60 -21.39 -14.94
C GLU A 122 1.47 -20.84 -16.35
N TRP A 123 1.74 -19.55 -16.52
CA TRP A 123 1.70 -18.86 -17.80
C TRP A 123 3.08 -18.34 -18.12
N GLU A 124 3.78 -19.05 -19.01
CA GLU A 124 5.06 -18.61 -19.58
C GLU A 124 4.77 -17.47 -20.56
N LEU A 125 5.28 -16.27 -20.26
CA LEU A 125 5.19 -15.14 -21.19
C LEU A 125 6.35 -15.22 -22.18
N ALA A 126 6.14 -14.72 -23.41
CA ALA A 126 7.21 -14.67 -24.38
C ALA A 126 8.41 -13.87 -23.83
N PRO A 127 9.66 -14.21 -24.23
CA PRO A 127 10.80 -13.43 -23.79
C PRO A 127 10.73 -12.01 -24.37
N HIS A 128 10.86 -11.00 -23.52
CA HIS A 128 10.87 -9.59 -23.89
C HIS A 128 12.17 -8.92 -23.42
N ASP A 129 12.69 -7.98 -24.19
CA ASP A 129 13.95 -7.29 -23.87
C ASP A 129 13.87 -6.48 -22.57
N LYS A 130 12.67 -5.96 -22.27
CA LYS A 130 12.38 -5.20 -21.05
C LYS A 130 10.95 -5.45 -20.60
N GLU A 131 10.84 -6.05 -19.42
CA GLU A 131 9.57 -6.29 -18.73
C GLU A 131 9.58 -5.59 -17.37
N MET A 132 8.43 -5.10 -16.94
CA MET A 132 8.22 -4.66 -15.57
C MET A 132 7.09 -5.48 -14.96
N VAL A 133 7.39 -6.07 -13.80
CA VAL A 133 6.42 -6.86 -13.05
C VAL A 133 5.93 -6.06 -11.86
N THR A 134 4.61 -6.05 -11.67
CA THR A 134 3.97 -5.55 -10.45
C THR A 134 3.24 -6.70 -9.77
N ILE A 135 3.60 -6.94 -8.51
CA ILE A 135 2.84 -7.76 -7.57
C ILE A 135 2.48 -6.82 -6.42
N PRO A 136 1.20 -6.40 -6.26
CA PRO A 136 0.80 -5.38 -5.32
C PRO A 136 1.37 -5.60 -3.91
N HIS A 137 1.98 -4.55 -3.35
CA HIS A 137 2.73 -4.48 -2.09
C HIS A 137 4.04 -5.30 -2.03
N MET A 138 4.31 -6.21 -2.98
CA MET A 138 5.45 -7.13 -2.93
C MET A 138 6.57 -6.80 -3.93
N ILE A 139 6.23 -6.52 -5.18
CA ILE A 139 7.17 -6.28 -6.28
C ILE A 139 6.71 -5.08 -7.08
N TYR A 140 7.57 -4.08 -7.23
CA TYR A 140 7.40 -2.98 -8.18
C TYR A 140 8.69 -2.87 -9.00
N ASN A 141 8.65 -3.39 -10.23
CA ASN A 141 9.82 -3.46 -11.11
C ASN A 141 11.04 -4.14 -10.45
N ASN A 142 10.82 -5.27 -9.78
CA ASN A 142 11.86 -6.00 -9.04
C ASN A 142 12.53 -5.21 -7.90
N ASN A 143 11.87 -4.17 -7.38
CA ASN A 143 12.25 -3.40 -6.18
C ASN A 143 13.67 -2.78 -6.26
N PRO A 144 13.94 -1.92 -7.25
CA PRO A 144 15.29 -1.41 -7.55
C PRO A 144 15.83 -0.44 -6.50
N SER A 145 14.96 0.11 -5.65
CA SER A 145 15.34 1.04 -4.57
C SER A 145 15.69 0.32 -3.28
N ALA A 146 15.48 -0.99 -3.21
CA ALA A 146 15.80 -1.84 -2.08
C ALA A 146 17.30 -1.76 -1.75
N ASP A 147 17.62 -1.55 -0.48
CA ASP A 147 18.99 -1.69 0.03
C ASP A 147 19.43 -3.15 -0.13
N PRO A 148 20.53 -3.44 -0.85
CA PRO A 148 20.98 -4.82 -1.10
C PRO A 148 21.21 -5.65 0.18
N ASP A 149 21.48 -5.00 1.32
CA ASP A 149 21.67 -5.67 2.61
C ASP A 149 20.34 -6.01 3.31
N ARG A 150 19.21 -5.61 2.73
CA ARG A 150 17.87 -5.89 3.25
C ARG A 150 17.22 -7.00 2.45
N LEU A 151 16.88 -8.08 3.15
CA LEU A 151 16.08 -9.14 2.56
C LEU A 151 14.66 -8.62 2.30
N VAL A 152 14.31 -8.49 1.03
CA VAL A 152 12.98 -8.15 0.50
C VAL A 152 12.64 -9.07 -0.67
N PRO A 153 11.37 -9.18 -1.07
CA PRO A 153 11.00 -9.94 -2.25
C PRO A 153 11.68 -9.40 -3.51
N HIS A 154 12.21 -10.31 -4.32
CA HIS A 154 12.70 -10.06 -5.67
C HIS A 154 12.29 -11.22 -6.56
N LEU A 155 12.04 -10.92 -7.83
CA LEU A 155 11.99 -11.96 -8.86
C LEU A 155 13.40 -12.49 -9.15
N GLY A 156 14.41 -11.62 -9.05
CA GLY A 156 15.80 -11.98 -9.31
C GLY A 156 16.07 -12.29 -10.78
N VAL A 157 17.29 -12.76 -11.06
CA VAL A 157 17.74 -13.17 -12.40
C VAL A 157 18.17 -14.63 -12.35
N GLY A 158 17.66 -15.45 -13.28
CA GLY A 158 18.06 -16.85 -13.46
C GLY A 158 16.96 -17.87 -13.13
N GLU A 159 17.11 -19.08 -13.67
CA GLU A 159 16.12 -20.17 -13.58
C GLU A 159 15.69 -20.45 -12.13
N GLY A 160 14.38 -20.51 -11.91
CA GLY A 160 13.76 -20.80 -10.62
C GLY A 160 13.84 -19.66 -9.60
N LYS A 161 14.40 -18.50 -9.95
CA LYS A 161 14.33 -17.29 -9.12
C LYS A 161 12.97 -16.62 -9.27
N GLY A 162 12.38 -16.23 -8.15
CA GLY A 162 11.03 -15.67 -8.15
C GLY A 162 10.43 -15.52 -6.77
N LEU A 163 9.17 -15.10 -6.77
CA LEU A 163 8.32 -14.99 -5.60
C LEU A 163 7.01 -15.74 -5.87
N LEU A 164 6.63 -16.61 -4.94
CA LEU A 164 5.27 -17.13 -4.78
C LEU A 164 4.87 -16.88 -3.33
N CYS A 165 3.88 -16.02 -3.12
CA CYS A 165 3.42 -15.64 -1.79
C CYS A 165 1.95 -15.99 -1.59
N GLU A 166 1.51 -16.00 -0.34
CA GLU A 166 0.16 -16.31 0.06
C GLU A 166 -0.83 -15.32 -0.58
N GLU A 167 -1.96 -15.77 -1.13
CA GLU A 167 -2.99 -14.86 -1.66
C GLU A 167 -3.39 -13.82 -0.61
N HIS A 168 -3.58 -14.26 0.64
CA HIS A 168 -3.95 -13.40 1.78
C HIS A 168 -2.87 -12.39 2.22
N ARG A 169 -1.67 -12.42 1.62
CA ARG A 169 -0.64 -11.39 1.83
C ARG A 169 -0.85 -10.19 0.90
N LEU A 170 -1.52 -10.41 -0.23
CA LEU A 170 -1.66 -9.44 -1.30
C LEU A 170 -2.89 -8.55 -1.06
N PRO A 171 -2.71 -7.22 -0.95
CA PRO A 171 -3.84 -6.30 -0.89
C PRO A 171 -4.74 -6.39 -2.15
N ILE A 172 -4.10 -6.69 -3.29
CA ILE A 172 -4.73 -7.04 -4.55
C ILE A 172 -4.05 -8.32 -5.05
N PRO A 173 -4.73 -9.49 -5.02
CA PRO A 173 -4.18 -10.77 -5.50
C PRO A 173 -4.02 -10.77 -7.02
N CYS A 174 -2.93 -10.17 -7.49
CA CYS A 174 -2.64 -9.99 -8.91
C CYS A 174 -1.14 -10.09 -9.19
N VAL A 175 -0.81 -10.58 -10.39
CA VAL A 175 0.49 -10.39 -11.02
C VAL A 175 0.25 -9.68 -12.34
N ASN A 176 0.83 -8.49 -12.49
CA ASN A 176 0.84 -7.78 -13.75
C ASN A 176 2.25 -7.81 -14.35
N VAL A 177 2.32 -8.11 -15.63
CA VAL A 177 3.55 -7.99 -16.42
C VAL A 177 3.27 -7.04 -17.57
N GLU A 178 4.11 -6.03 -17.70
CA GLU A 178 4.10 -5.11 -18.84
C GLU A 178 5.43 -5.20 -19.60
N TRP A 179 5.37 -4.98 -20.91
CA TRP A 179 6.55 -5.04 -21.77
C TRP A 179 6.40 -4.11 -22.96
N GLN A 180 7.51 -3.87 -23.65
CA GLN A 180 7.54 -3.12 -24.89
C GLN A 180 7.37 -4.06 -26.10
N GLU A 181 6.47 -3.73 -27.01
CA GLU A 181 6.28 -4.42 -28.29
C GLU A 181 6.34 -3.40 -29.43
N GLY A 182 7.44 -3.41 -30.19
CA GLY A 182 7.70 -2.38 -31.21
C GLY A 182 7.77 -0.97 -30.60
N GLN A 183 6.84 -0.09 -31.02
CA GLN A 183 6.71 1.29 -30.51
C GLN A 183 5.65 1.43 -29.42
N GLY A 184 4.88 0.39 -29.11
CA GLY A 184 3.84 0.40 -28.09
C GLY A 184 4.26 -0.34 -26.83
N HIS A 185 3.46 -0.20 -25.79
CA HIS A 185 3.56 -1.00 -24.57
C HIS A 185 2.32 -1.87 -24.44
N LEU A 186 2.50 -3.08 -23.90
CA LEU A 186 1.44 -4.05 -23.68
C LEU A 186 1.49 -4.49 -22.21
N PHE A 187 0.36 -4.98 -21.71
CA PHE A 187 0.30 -5.59 -20.39
C PHE A 187 -0.56 -6.86 -20.39
N LEU A 188 -0.30 -7.70 -19.38
CA LEU A 188 -1.13 -8.83 -19.00
C LEU A 188 -1.19 -8.88 -17.46
N SER A 189 -2.41 -8.83 -16.93
CA SER A 189 -2.73 -9.00 -15.52
C SER A 189 -3.42 -10.35 -15.29
N PHE A 190 -2.93 -11.09 -14.29
CA PHE A 190 -3.51 -12.33 -13.82
C PHE A 190 -3.93 -12.18 -12.36
N PHE A 191 -5.23 -12.19 -12.11
CA PHE A 191 -5.83 -12.08 -10.79
C PHE A 191 -6.24 -13.46 -10.27
N SER A 192 -6.13 -13.66 -8.96
CA SER A 192 -6.84 -14.73 -8.26
C SER A 192 -8.06 -14.13 -7.58
N LEU A 193 -9.24 -14.76 -7.73
CA LEU A 193 -10.38 -14.49 -6.84
C LEU A 193 -10.25 -15.47 -5.67
N PRO A 194 -9.71 -15.03 -4.52
CA PRO A 194 -9.21 -15.97 -3.53
C PRO A 194 -10.35 -16.78 -2.92
N SER A 195 -10.10 -18.08 -2.81
CA SER A 195 -10.96 -19.02 -2.10
C SER A 195 -10.09 -19.87 -1.18
N TYR A 196 -10.66 -20.32 -0.07
CA TYR A 196 -9.93 -21.04 0.96
C TYR A 196 -10.52 -22.41 1.24
N VAL A 197 -9.68 -23.30 1.75
CA VAL A 197 -10.07 -24.55 2.40
C VAL A 197 -9.87 -24.36 3.90
N GLU A 198 -10.91 -24.59 4.68
CA GLU A 198 -10.81 -24.57 6.15
C GLU A 198 -10.74 -26.01 6.68
N THR A 199 -9.72 -26.31 7.47
CA THR A 199 -9.58 -27.61 8.12
C THR A 199 -10.54 -27.74 9.31
N ALA A 200 -10.72 -28.96 9.82
CA ALA A 200 -11.62 -29.22 10.94
C ALA A 200 -11.22 -28.49 12.23
N ASP A 201 -9.93 -28.25 12.45
CA ASP A 201 -9.37 -27.46 13.57
C ASP A 201 -9.41 -25.94 13.33
N GLY A 202 -9.93 -25.49 12.18
CA GLY A 202 -10.20 -24.09 11.89
C GLY A 202 -9.03 -23.31 11.28
N VAL A 203 -8.04 -24.00 10.71
CA VAL A 203 -6.95 -23.37 9.95
C VAL A 203 -7.41 -23.10 8.53
N VAL A 204 -7.16 -21.87 8.05
CA VAL A 204 -7.61 -21.38 6.76
C VAL A 204 -6.47 -21.40 5.75
N HIS A 205 -6.59 -22.28 4.76
CA HIS A 205 -5.61 -22.46 3.69
C HIS A 205 -6.03 -21.73 2.42
N TYR A 206 -5.23 -20.75 2.03
CA TYR A 206 -5.34 -20.04 0.75
C TYR A 206 -4.40 -20.62 -0.30
N GLY A 207 -4.65 -20.25 -1.56
CA GLY A 207 -3.69 -20.45 -2.63
C GLY A 207 -2.48 -19.52 -2.48
N SER A 208 -1.60 -19.60 -3.46
CA SER A 208 -0.46 -18.70 -3.61
C SER A 208 -0.37 -18.17 -5.01
N LEU A 209 0.17 -16.96 -5.15
CA LEU A 209 0.28 -16.24 -6.40
C LEU A 209 1.64 -15.54 -6.47
N GLY A 210 2.20 -15.49 -7.67
CA GLY A 210 3.39 -14.70 -7.94
C GLY A 210 4.00 -14.99 -9.31
N ALA A 211 5.29 -14.72 -9.45
CA ALA A 211 6.02 -14.94 -10.69
C ALA A 211 7.42 -15.46 -10.41
N TYR A 212 7.95 -16.26 -11.33
CA TYR A 212 9.31 -16.74 -11.28
C TYR A 212 9.86 -16.99 -12.68
N GLN A 213 11.18 -17.05 -12.80
CA GLN A 213 11.90 -17.24 -14.05
C GLN A 213 11.94 -18.73 -14.43
N ARG A 214 11.51 -19.05 -15.65
CA ARG A 214 11.58 -20.39 -16.23
C ARG A 214 11.96 -20.30 -17.69
N ASN A 215 12.90 -21.10 -18.16
CA ASN A 215 13.40 -21.06 -19.54
C ASN A 215 13.88 -19.66 -19.97
N GLY A 216 14.36 -18.85 -19.02
CA GLY A 216 14.74 -17.45 -19.25
C GLY A 216 13.56 -16.50 -19.53
N GLN A 217 12.34 -16.89 -19.14
CA GLN A 217 11.11 -16.11 -19.31
C GLN A 217 10.42 -15.91 -17.96
N THR A 218 9.74 -14.77 -17.80
CA THR A 218 8.82 -14.58 -16.68
C THR A 218 7.63 -15.52 -16.82
N THR A 219 7.43 -16.33 -15.78
CA THR A 219 6.29 -17.24 -15.65
C THR A 219 5.42 -16.76 -14.50
N ILE A 220 4.18 -16.37 -14.81
CA ILE A 220 3.16 -16.11 -13.79
C ILE A 220 2.70 -17.47 -13.25
N ALA A 221 2.59 -17.60 -11.93
CA ALA A 221 2.25 -18.86 -11.29
C ALA A 221 1.20 -18.66 -10.20
N ALA A 222 0.10 -19.41 -10.32
CA ALA A 222 -0.95 -19.52 -9.31
C ALA A 222 -1.05 -20.96 -8.83
N MET A 223 -0.76 -21.19 -7.56
CA MET A 223 -0.62 -22.53 -6.98
C MET A 223 -1.59 -22.73 -5.81
N SER A 224 -1.78 -23.97 -5.39
CA SER A 224 -2.72 -24.34 -4.32
C SER A 224 -2.32 -23.87 -2.91
N GLY A 225 -1.17 -23.22 -2.75
CA GLY A 225 -0.71 -22.64 -1.48
C GLY A 225 0.79 -22.71 -1.23
N VAL A 226 1.55 -23.46 -2.03
CA VAL A 226 3.01 -23.60 -1.89
C VAL A 226 3.74 -22.30 -2.16
N LEU A 227 4.83 -22.04 -1.44
CA LEU A 227 5.52 -20.74 -1.46
C LEU A 227 6.93 -20.83 -2.05
N MET A 228 7.43 -19.66 -2.44
CA MET A 228 8.80 -19.44 -2.89
C MET A 228 9.20 -18.01 -2.55
N PHE A 229 10.39 -17.82 -1.98
CA PHE A 229 10.95 -16.50 -1.71
C PHE A 229 12.34 -16.40 -2.33
N ASN A 230 12.51 -15.49 -3.28
CA ASN A 230 13.75 -15.25 -4.04
C ASN A 230 14.36 -16.55 -4.63
N GLY A 231 13.49 -17.48 -5.03
CA GLY A 231 13.80 -18.80 -5.59
C GLY A 231 14.00 -19.94 -4.58
N GLU A 232 13.99 -19.67 -3.29
CA GLU A 232 13.99 -20.73 -2.27
C GLU A 232 12.55 -21.17 -1.98
N LYS A 233 12.27 -22.47 -2.09
CA LYS A 233 10.93 -23.04 -1.95
C LYS A 233 10.58 -23.26 -0.49
N ASP A 234 9.28 -23.19 -0.19
CA ASP A 234 8.74 -23.42 1.15
C ASP A 234 9.33 -22.44 2.16
N ILE A 235 9.51 -21.19 1.73
CA ILE A 235 9.97 -20.08 2.54
C ILE A 235 8.88 -19.01 2.59
N VAL A 236 8.62 -18.51 3.79
CA VAL A 236 7.67 -17.42 4.05
C VAL A 236 8.38 -16.21 4.65
N TYR A 237 7.94 -15.01 4.28
CA TYR A 237 8.42 -13.76 4.88
C TYR A 237 7.66 -13.45 6.18
N VAL A 238 8.36 -13.48 7.31
CA VAL A 238 7.74 -13.46 8.65
C VAL A 238 8.02 -12.19 9.43
N SER A 239 9.03 -11.42 9.08
CA SER A 239 9.29 -10.10 9.68
C SER A 239 10.23 -9.32 8.78
N LYS A 240 10.49 -8.08 9.17
CA LYS A 240 11.39 -7.17 8.47
C LYS A 240 12.76 -7.81 8.27
N SER A 241 13.08 -8.05 7.00
CA SER A 241 14.29 -8.75 6.55
C SER A 241 14.50 -10.13 7.15
N LEU A 242 13.41 -10.85 7.46
CA LEU A 242 13.45 -12.18 8.04
C LEU A 242 12.45 -13.11 7.34
N THR A 243 12.99 -14.24 6.90
CA THR A 243 12.22 -15.38 6.39
C THR A 243 12.27 -16.56 7.35
N ALA A 244 11.35 -17.50 7.17
CA ALA A 244 11.33 -18.77 7.88
C ALA A 244 10.86 -19.91 6.95
N PRO A 245 11.18 -21.17 7.28
CA PRO A 245 10.55 -22.32 6.65
C PRO A 245 9.03 -22.25 6.77
N TYR A 246 8.34 -22.66 5.71
CA TYR A 246 6.89 -22.71 5.62
C TYR A 246 6.43 -24.16 5.45
N GLU A 247 5.79 -24.70 6.48
CA GLU A 247 5.28 -26.07 6.47
C GLU A 247 3.86 -26.20 5.87
N GLY A 248 3.24 -25.07 5.52
CA GLY A 248 1.88 -25.03 4.97
C GLY A 248 1.86 -25.10 3.43
N GLY A 249 0.69 -24.82 2.85
CA GLY A 249 0.54 -24.67 1.39
C GLY A 249 0.31 -25.96 0.60
N TYR A 250 0.38 -27.10 1.28
CA TYR A 250 0.06 -28.42 0.76
C TYR A 250 -1.29 -28.90 1.29
N LEU A 251 -1.98 -29.71 0.50
CA LEU A 251 -3.22 -30.36 0.89
C LEU A 251 -3.13 -31.86 0.58
N ASP A 252 -3.68 -32.69 1.46
CA ASP A 252 -3.87 -34.10 1.15
C ASP A 252 -5.14 -34.26 0.33
N PHE A 253 -5.02 -34.74 -0.91
CA PHE A 253 -6.18 -34.99 -1.75
C PHE A 253 -6.66 -36.42 -1.48
N GLU A 254 -7.72 -36.54 -0.69
CA GLU A 254 -8.47 -37.80 -0.53
C GLU A 254 -9.05 -38.28 -1.88
N PRO A 255 -9.31 -39.58 -2.08
CA PRO A 255 -9.98 -40.08 -3.28
C PRO A 255 -11.31 -39.35 -3.52
N GLY A 256 -11.47 -38.73 -4.70
CA GLY A 256 -12.65 -37.94 -5.05
C GLY A 256 -12.66 -36.50 -4.50
N PHE A 257 -11.66 -36.08 -3.73
CA PHE A 257 -11.51 -34.68 -3.34
C PHE A 257 -11.31 -33.79 -4.58
N THR A 258 -11.98 -32.65 -4.59
CA THR A 258 -11.87 -31.63 -5.64
C THR A 258 -11.48 -30.29 -5.03
N LEU A 259 -10.37 -29.72 -5.50
CA LEU A 259 -9.99 -28.34 -5.23
C LEU A 259 -10.45 -27.45 -6.39
N SER A 260 -11.26 -26.44 -6.09
CA SER A 260 -11.70 -25.44 -7.08
C SER A 260 -11.06 -24.08 -6.81
N LYS A 261 -10.62 -23.40 -7.87
CA LYS A 261 -10.08 -22.03 -7.84
C LYS A 261 -10.61 -21.22 -9.01
N THR A 262 -10.74 -19.91 -8.82
CA THR A 262 -11.20 -19.00 -9.86
C THR A 262 -10.12 -17.94 -10.11
N TYR A 263 -9.72 -17.82 -11.37
CA TYR A 263 -8.75 -16.83 -11.81
C TYR A 263 -9.36 -15.92 -12.87
N VAL A 264 -8.77 -14.74 -13.02
CA VAL A 264 -9.21 -13.74 -13.98
C VAL A 264 -8.01 -13.20 -14.75
N MET A 265 -8.14 -13.05 -16.06
CA MET A 265 -7.11 -12.45 -16.90
C MET A 265 -7.63 -11.20 -17.61
N GLU A 266 -6.74 -10.22 -17.68
CA GLU A 266 -6.90 -9.02 -18.47
C GLU A 266 -5.62 -8.73 -19.24
N TRP A 267 -5.74 -8.24 -20.47
CA TRP A 267 -4.61 -7.82 -21.27
C TRP A 267 -5.01 -6.70 -22.24
N GLY A 268 -4.03 -5.94 -22.69
CA GLY A 268 -4.27 -4.86 -23.64
C GLY A 268 -3.05 -3.99 -23.90
N PRO A 269 -3.20 -2.98 -24.77
CA PRO A 269 -2.21 -1.92 -24.92
C PRO A 269 -2.13 -1.08 -23.65
N LEU A 270 -0.96 -0.50 -23.42
CA LEU A 270 -0.65 0.44 -22.35
C LEU A 270 -0.13 1.73 -22.96
N ASP A 271 -0.72 2.87 -22.58
CA ASP A 271 -0.35 4.17 -23.16
C ASP A 271 1.01 4.66 -22.66
N ASN A 272 1.33 4.38 -21.39
CA ASN A 272 2.52 4.89 -20.71
C ASN A 272 3.28 3.76 -20.03
N PRO A 273 4.59 3.58 -20.30
CA PRO A 273 5.40 2.55 -19.65
C PRO A 273 5.50 2.79 -18.14
N GLY A 274 5.56 1.70 -17.38
CA GLY A 274 5.69 1.69 -15.93
C GLY A 274 4.38 1.88 -15.18
N ARG A 275 3.27 2.06 -15.89
CA ARG A 275 1.97 2.43 -15.31
C ARG A 275 0.94 1.29 -15.37
N GLY A 276 1.34 0.06 -15.68
CA GLY A 276 0.42 -1.09 -15.72
C GLY A 276 -0.27 -1.37 -14.38
N PHE A 277 0.29 -0.92 -13.26
CA PHE A 277 -0.38 -1.00 -11.95
C PHE A 277 -1.69 -0.16 -11.87
N VAL A 278 -1.85 0.86 -12.72
CA VAL A 278 -3.10 1.64 -12.82
C VAL A 278 -4.24 0.74 -13.27
N GLU A 279 -4.02 -0.07 -14.31
CA GLU A 279 -5.00 -1.06 -14.76
C GLU A 279 -5.25 -2.13 -13.70
N VAL A 280 -4.21 -2.54 -12.95
CA VAL A 280 -4.38 -3.46 -11.81
C VAL A 280 -5.37 -2.92 -10.78
N VAL A 281 -5.21 -1.65 -10.38
CA VAL A 281 -6.10 -1.01 -9.40
C VAL A 281 -7.52 -0.89 -9.94
N ARG A 282 -7.67 -0.37 -11.16
CA ARG A 282 -8.96 -0.21 -11.83
C ARG A 282 -9.72 -1.53 -11.90
N SER A 283 -9.06 -2.58 -12.36
CA SER A 283 -9.67 -3.91 -12.53
C SER A 283 -9.94 -4.58 -11.20
N ALA A 284 -9.05 -4.42 -10.21
CA ALA A 284 -9.31 -4.91 -8.85
C ALA A 284 -10.55 -4.26 -8.21
N ILE A 285 -10.78 -2.96 -8.43
CA ILE A 285 -11.97 -2.27 -7.93
C ILE A 285 -13.24 -2.88 -8.53
N ALA A 286 -13.25 -3.15 -9.84
CA ALA A 286 -14.38 -3.77 -10.52
C ALA A 286 -14.60 -5.23 -10.07
N LEU A 287 -13.51 -6.00 -9.93
CA LEU A 287 -13.54 -7.42 -9.60
C LEU A 287 -13.95 -7.71 -8.16
N TYR A 288 -13.37 -6.99 -7.20
CA TYR A 288 -13.58 -7.24 -5.78
C TYR A 288 -14.72 -6.40 -5.19
N ASN A 289 -15.12 -5.31 -5.87
CA ASN A 289 -16.15 -4.37 -5.42
C ASN A 289 -16.02 -4.06 -3.91
N PRO A 290 -14.88 -3.47 -3.49
CA PRO A 290 -14.47 -3.43 -2.10
C PRO A 290 -15.50 -2.73 -1.21
N GLN A 291 -15.79 -3.35 -0.07
CA GLN A 291 -16.58 -2.82 1.03
C GLN A 291 -15.80 -3.03 2.33
N GLY A 292 -15.52 -1.94 3.03
CA GLY A 292 -14.80 -1.94 4.30
C GLY A 292 -15.75 -1.97 5.50
N ALA A 293 -15.19 -2.26 6.67
CA ALA A 293 -15.94 -2.15 7.93
C ALA A 293 -16.14 -0.67 8.30
N GLU A 294 -17.25 -0.39 8.99
CA GLU A 294 -17.58 0.91 9.58
C GLU A 294 -17.97 0.68 11.05
N PRO A 295 -17.00 0.42 11.95
CA PRO A 295 -17.31 0.05 13.34
C PRO A 295 -17.78 1.23 14.20
N HIS A 296 -17.46 2.46 13.78
CA HIS A 296 -17.72 3.69 14.52
C HIS A 296 -18.21 4.78 13.57
N THR A 297 -19.15 5.57 14.05
CA THR A 297 -19.53 6.83 13.41
C THR A 297 -18.38 7.84 13.48
N LEU A 298 -18.44 8.87 12.62
CA LEU A 298 -17.46 9.96 12.62
C LEU A 298 -17.31 10.62 14.00
N ASP A 299 -18.43 10.90 14.68
CA ASP A 299 -18.41 11.55 16.00
C ASP A 299 -17.85 10.63 17.09
N GLU A 300 -18.07 9.32 17.00
CA GLU A 300 -17.46 8.35 17.90
C GLU A 300 -15.95 8.27 17.72
N ILE A 301 -15.46 8.26 16.47
CA ILE A 301 -14.02 8.31 16.17
C ILE A 301 -13.41 9.56 16.79
N ILE A 302 -14.01 10.74 16.56
CA ILE A 302 -13.53 12.00 17.11
C ILE A 302 -13.51 11.94 18.64
N ARG A 303 -14.59 11.50 19.29
CA ARG A 303 -14.68 11.39 20.75
C ARG A 303 -13.61 10.47 21.32
N LEU A 304 -13.46 9.27 20.75
CA LEU A 304 -12.50 8.27 21.21
C LEU A 304 -11.07 8.77 21.03
N LYS A 305 -10.72 9.27 19.85
CA LYS A 305 -9.37 9.79 19.58
C LYS A 305 -9.05 11.07 20.35
N THR A 306 -10.05 11.89 20.67
CA THR A 306 -9.88 13.03 21.59
C THR A 306 -9.51 12.57 22.99
N ALA A 307 -10.09 11.47 23.49
CA ALA A 307 -9.71 10.93 24.80
C ALA A 307 -8.25 10.46 24.83
N ALA A 308 -7.77 9.82 23.76
CA ALA A 308 -6.36 9.44 23.63
C ALA A 308 -5.44 10.65 23.45
N LEU A 309 -5.85 11.68 22.69
CA LEU A 309 -5.14 12.94 22.56
C LEU A 309 -4.94 13.62 23.93
N ASP A 310 -6.00 13.70 24.74
CA ASP A 310 -5.96 14.28 26.08
C ASP A 310 -4.97 13.55 26.99
N ASP A 311 -4.90 12.22 26.86
CA ASP A 311 -3.91 11.41 27.57
C ASP A 311 -2.46 11.69 27.10
N ARG A 312 -2.23 12.18 25.87
CA ARG A 312 -0.87 12.48 25.40
C ARG A 312 -0.34 13.84 25.84
N TRP A 313 -1.21 14.74 26.29
CA TRP A 313 -0.78 16.07 26.73
C TRP A 313 0.10 16.00 27.99
N ARG A 314 1.31 16.57 27.94
CA ARG A 314 2.16 16.78 29.11
C ARG A 314 2.65 18.22 29.14
N GLU A 315 2.64 18.80 30.33
CA GLU A 315 3.16 20.14 30.59
C GLU A 315 4.05 20.07 31.83
N SER A 316 5.21 20.72 31.75
CA SER A 316 6.16 20.89 32.84
C SER A 316 6.77 22.28 32.79
N GLU A 317 7.47 22.69 33.84
CA GLU A 317 8.26 23.94 33.84
C GLU A 317 9.25 24.03 32.67
N LYS A 318 9.71 22.87 32.16
CA LYS A 318 10.73 22.78 31.12
C LYS A 318 10.17 22.71 29.71
N GLY A 319 8.88 22.46 29.53
CA GLY A 319 8.28 22.31 28.21
C GLY A 319 6.89 21.70 28.21
N ALA A 320 6.18 21.88 27.10
CA ALA A 320 4.80 21.44 26.89
C ALA A 320 4.65 20.81 25.51
N GLY A 321 3.85 19.76 25.39
CA GLY A 321 3.62 19.06 24.14
C GLY A 321 2.89 17.74 24.32
N TYR A 322 2.85 16.94 23.24
CA TYR A 322 2.19 15.64 23.20
C TYR A 322 3.24 14.54 23.15
N VAL A 323 3.17 13.59 24.09
CA VAL A 323 4.16 12.52 24.19
C VAL A 323 3.90 11.42 23.16
N LYS A 324 4.99 10.93 22.55
CA LYS A 324 4.95 9.84 21.57
C LYS A 324 4.31 8.57 22.15
N PHE A 325 4.70 8.20 23.37
CA PHE A 325 4.15 7.07 24.10
C PHE A 325 3.59 7.54 25.43
N SER A 326 2.41 7.03 25.79
CA SER A 326 1.77 7.30 27.06
C SER A 326 2.43 6.50 28.18
N ASP A 327 2.56 7.12 29.35
CA ASP A 327 2.89 6.50 30.63
C ASP A 327 1.65 6.03 31.43
N SER A 328 0.45 6.26 30.90
CA SER A 328 -0.81 5.85 31.53
C SER A 328 -1.17 4.37 31.33
N ASN A 329 -0.45 3.66 30.45
CA ASN A 329 -0.67 2.23 30.23
C ASN A 329 -0.27 1.40 31.45
N SER A 330 -1.20 0.61 31.97
CA SER A 330 -0.99 -0.31 33.09
C SER A 330 -0.65 -1.74 32.64
N PHE A 331 -1.05 -2.09 31.42
CA PHE A 331 -0.70 -3.31 30.68
C PHE A 331 -0.63 -2.96 29.17
N GLY A 332 -0.23 -3.93 28.34
CA GLY A 332 0.05 -3.68 26.92
C GLY A 332 1.46 -3.12 26.73
N LEU A 333 1.62 -2.10 25.87
CA LEU A 333 2.89 -1.37 25.78
C LEU A 333 3.03 -0.38 26.94
N VAL A 334 3.74 -0.80 27.97
CA VAL A 334 4.33 0.10 28.97
C VAL A 334 5.68 0.54 28.44
N SER A 335 5.76 1.75 27.87
CA SER A 335 6.99 2.25 27.24
C SER A 335 8.16 2.25 28.23
N LYS A 336 9.26 1.61 27.84
CA LYS A 336 10.53 1.68 28.57
C LYS A 336 11.36 2.91 28.20
N HIS A 337 10.97 3.59 27.11
CA HIS A 337 11.60 4.84 26.71
C HIS A 337 11.05 5.98 27.59
N GLY A 338 11.93 6.90 28.00
CA GLY A 338 11.50 8.10 28.71
C GLY A 338 10.48 8.88 27.89
N LEU A 339 9.53 9.53 28.58
CA LEU A 339 8.57 10.42 27.94
C LEU A 339 9.30 11.45 27.09
N HIS A 340 8.86 11.60 25.85
CA HIS A 340 9.42 12.56 24.92
C HIS A 340 8.37 13.06 23.93
N TYR A 341 8.52 14.32 23.54
CA TYR A 341 7.83 14.89 22.39
C TYR A 341 8.65 14.53 21.15
N MET A 342 8.01 14.01 20.11
CA MET A 342 8.65 13.74 18.82
C MET A 342 7.90 14.48 17.73
N TYR A 343 8.64 15.18 16.88
CA TYR A 343 8.10 16.05 15.84
C TYR A 343 8.22 15.33 14.48
N GLY A 344 7.11 15.30 13.74
CA GLY A 344 6.96 14.47 12.55
C GLY A 344 7.11 12.96 12.83
N TRP A 345 7.16 12.18 11.75
CA TRP A 345 7.28 10.73 11.74
C TRP A 345 6.30 10.08 12.72
N THR A 346 6.77 9.20 13.59
CA THR A 346 5.92 8.51 14.56
C THR A 346 5.38 9.39 15.70
N GLY A 347 5.81 10.65 15.81
CA GLY A 347 5.43 11.54 16.91
C GLY A 347 4.28 12.48 16.58
N GLN A 348 4.32 13.13 15.42
CA GLN A 348 3.26 14.05 14.94
C GLN A 348 2.83 15.10 15.98
N CYS A 349 3.76 15.59 16.81
CA CYS A 349 3.43 16.46 17.95
C CYS A 349 2.72 17.75 17.54
N LEU A 350 3.07 18.36 16.39
CA LEU A 350 2.37 19.56 15.91
C LEU A 350 1.04 19.23 15.26
N LYS A 351 0.90 18.14 14.50
CA LYS A 351 -0.41 17.67 14.04
C LYS A 351 -1.41 17.39 15.19
N LEU A 352 -0.94 16.85 16.32
CA LEU A 352 -1.78 16.71 17.53
C LEU A 352 -2.19 18.07 18.10
N ALA A 353 -1.25 19.04 18.13
CA ALA A 353 -1.54 20.42 18.52
C ALA A 353 -2.58 21.08 17.59
N TRP A 354 -2.50 20.81 16.29
CA TRP A 354 -3.51 21.23 15.31
C TRP A 354 -4.88 20.63 15.64
N CYS A 355 -4.95 19.32 15.91
CA CYS A 355 -6.22 18.66 16.28
C CYS A 355 -6.84 19.28 17.53
N ASP A 356 -6.04 19.52 18.57
CA ASP A 356 -6.52 20.14 19.81
C ASP A 356 -6.99 21.58 19.58
N ALA A 357 -6.29 22.35 18.73
CA ALA A 357 -6.72 23.68 18.35
C ALA A 357 -8.06 23.68 17.60
N VAL A 358 -8.29 22.75 16.66
CA VAL A 358 -9.58 22.65 15.96
C VAL A 358 -10.70 22.34 16.96
N LEU A 359 -10.51 21.37 17.84
CA LEU A 359 -11.48 21.03 18.89
C LEU A 359 -11.76 22.23 19.81
N GLY A 360 -10.73 22.97 20.20
CA GLY A 360 -10.87 24.15 21.04
C GLY A 360 -11.54 25.35 20.36
N LEU A 361 -11.19 25.63 19.11
CA LEU A 361 -11.75 26.75 18.34
C LEU A 361 -13.21 26.49 17.96
N ASP A 362 -13.54 25.28 17.51
CA ASP A 362 -14.90 24.92 17.10
C ASP A 362 -15.82 24.63 18.31
N GLY A 363 -15.25 24.18 19.43
CA GLY A 363 -15.97 23.86 20.67
C GLY A 363 -15.96 24.96 21.72
N GLU A 364 -15.39 26.12 21.42
CA GLU A 364 -15.17 27.25 22.35
C GLU A 364 -14.42 26.87 23.64
N GLU A 365 -13.51 25.89 23.56
CA GLU A 365 -12.68 25.41 24.68
C GLU A 365 -11.27 26.03 24.65
N GLU A 366 -11.13 27.21 25.24
CA GLU A 366 -9.88 28.00 25.26
C GLU A 366 -8.67 27.23 25.84
N SER A 367 -8.89 26.29 26.77
CA SER A 367 -7.81 25.45 27.33
C SER A 367 -7.08 24.65 26.26
N ARG A 368 -7.79 24.13 25.25
CA ARG A 368 -7.20 23.35 24.14
C ARG A 368 -6.41 24.23 23.18
N VAL A 369 -6.94 25.41 22.88
CA VAL A 369 -6.21 26.42 22.08
C VAL A 369 -4.90 26.80 22.78
N LYS A 370 -4.93 27.00 24.10
CA LYS A 370 -3.73 27.26 24.91
C LYS A 370 -2.73 26.11 24.91
N ARG A 371 -3.18 24.84 24.87
CA ARG A 371 -2.28 23.68 24.74
C ARG A 371 -1.55 23.69 23.40
N CYS A 372 -2.26 23.95 22.30
CA CYS A 372 -1.65 24.15 21.00
C CYS A 372 -0.60 25.27 21.03
N GLU A 373 -0.98 26.44 21.56
CA GLU A 373 -0.09 27.58 21.64
C GLU A 373 1.21 27.24 22.40
N LYS A 374 1.09 26.60 23.56
CA LYS A 374 2.23 26.17 24.37
C LYS A 374 3.12 25.14 23.66
N ALA A 375 2.53 24.17 22.96
CA ALA A 375 3.28 23.15 22.24
C ALA A 375 4.11 23.73 21.09
N VAL A 376 3.50 24.63 20.31
CA VAL A 376 4.17 25.33 19.20
C VAL A 376 5.25 26.27 19.75
N ASP A 377 4.92 27.10 20.75
CA ASP A 377 5.87 28.03 21.35
C ASP A 377 7.07 27.32 21.96
N PHE A 378 6.85 26.19 22.63
CA PHE A 378 7.93 25.38 23.17
C PHE A 378 8.84 24.88 22.05
N TYR A 379 8.28 24.28 20.99
CA TYR A 379 9.05 23.79 19.86
C TYR A 379 9.89 24.90 19.23
N ILE A 380 9.27 25.98 18.76
CA ILE A 380 9.97 27.02 17.99
C ILE A 380 11.04 27.75 18.82
N ARG A 381 10.88 27.84 20.15
CA ARG A 381 11.87 28.50 21.01
C ARG A 381 13.00 27.58 21.43
N GLN A 382 12.72 26.30 21.66
CA GLN A 382 13.67 25.39 22.31
C GLN A 382 14.36 24.45 21.33
N SER A 383 13.78 24.16 20.16
CA SER A 383 14.33 23.20 19.19
C SER A 383 15.47 23.73 18.32
N ILE A 384 15.82 25.01 18.47
CA ILE A 384 16.81 25.73 17.65
C ILE A 384 18.17 25.00 17.62
N THR A 385 18.78 24.92 16.44
CA THR A 385 20.17 24.45 16.29
C THR A 385 21.12 25.61 15.99
N LYS A 386 22.41 25.32 15.78
CA LYS A 386 23.40 26.32 15.35
C LYS A 386 23.17 26.81 13.91
N VAL A 387 22.42 26.05 13.12
CA VAL A 387 22.10 26.38 11.73
C VAL A 387 20.72 27.04 11.72
N PRO A 388 20.61 28.30 11.26
CA PRO A 388 19.33 28.97 11.13
C PRO A 388 18.33 28.13 10.36
N GLY A 389 17.12 28.00 10.89
CA GLY A 389 16.04 27.25 10.24
C GLY A 389 16.15 25.74 10.32
N LEU A 390 17.21 25.16 10.86
CA LEU A 390 17.30 23.74 11.18
C LEU A 390 16.97 23.52 12.67
N ARG A 391 16.13 22.51 12.96
CA ARG A 391 15.57 22.25 14.30
C ARG A 391 15.70 20.80 14.71
N ASN A 392 15.84 20.55 16.01
CA ASN A 392 15.92 19.21 16.58
C ASN A 392 14.57 18.48 16.54
N GLY A 393 14.60 17.14 16.41
CA GLY A 393 13.42 16.32 16.14
C GLY A 393 12.69 15.71 17.35
N ALA A 394 13.34 15.59 18.51
CA ALA A 394 12.71 15.02 19.71
C ALA A 394 13.21 15.66 21.01
N TYR A 395 12.34 15.78 22.01
CA TYR A 395 12.66 16.33 23.33
C TYR A 395 12.29 15.37 24.45
N PHE A 396 13.28 14.91 25.23
CA PHE A 396 13.07 14.01 26.37
C PHE A 396 12.78 14.78 27.65
N LEU A 397 11.61 14.55 28.25
CA LEU A 397 11.09 15.37 29.37
C LEU A 397 11.92 15.21 30.65
N LYS A 398 12.33 13.97 30.96
CA LYS A 398 13.10 13.67 32.18
C LYS A 398 14.46 14.36 32.17
N ASP A 399 15.17 14.25 31.06
CA ASP A 399 16.54 14.74 30.91
C ASP A 399 16.56 16.22 30.52
N GLY A 400 15.46 16.74 29.97
CA GLY A 400 15.38 18.08 29.41
C GLY A 400 16.30 18.28 28.20
N ARG A 401 16.48 17.23 27.39
CA ARG A 401 17.44 17.21 26.27
C ARG A 401 16.74 17.02 24.93
N TRP A 402 17.26 17.71 23.92
CA TRP A 402 16.93 17.45 22.53
C TRP A 402 17.74 16.26 22.00
N ASP A 403 17.12 15.52 21.10
CA ASP A 403 17.68 14.34 20.43
C ASP A 403 17.25 14.33 18.96
N ASN A 404 17.97 13.55 18.16
CA ASN A 404 17.79 13.46 16.72
C ASN A 404 17.89 12.02 16.23
N PHE A 405 17.58 11.80 14.95
CA PHE A 405 17.87 10.53 14.32
C PHE A 405 19.39 10.35 14.19
N ASN A 406 19.83 9.12 13.98
CA ASN A 406 21.24 8.84 13.74
C ASN A 406 21.43 8.27 12.33
N TRP A 407 22.49 8.71 11.67
CA TRP A 407 22.95 8.20 10.38
C TRP A 407 24.44 7.91 10.47
N GLN A 408 24.82 6.63 10.33
CA GLN A 408 26.20 6.19 10.54
C GLN A 408 26.75 6.64 11.91
N GLU A 409 25.95 6.45 12.97
CA GLU A 409 26.26 6.83 14.37
C GLU A 409 26.37 8.34 14.65
N GLU A 410 26.19 9.20 13.64
CA GLU A 410 26.17 10.65 13.79
C GLU A 410 24.73 11.20 13.86
N PRO A 411 24.47 12.23 14.68
CA PRO A 411 23.15 12.84 14.77
C PRO A 411 22.79 13.58 13.47
N VAL A 412 21.56 13.37 13.02
CA VAL A 412 21.00 13.97 11.81
C VAL A 412 19.53 14.36 11.98
N VAL A 413 19.13 15.41 11.27
CA VAL A 413 17.73 15.79 11.12
C VAL A 413 17.18 15.10 9.87
N SER A 414 16.16 14.26 10.06
CA SER A 414 15.48 13.60 8.93
C SER A 414 14.70 14.62 8.12
N THR A 415 14.93 14.65 6.81
CA THR A 415 14.19 15.49 5.87
C THR A 415 12.69 15.16 5.90
N ARG A 416 12.36 13.87 6.00
CA ARG A 416 10.98 13.41 6.11
C ARG A 416 10.28 13.98 7.34
N ALA A 417 10.82 13.71 8.53
CA ALA A 417 10.20 14.14 9.78
C ALA A 417 10.16 15.67 9.91
N TYR A 418 11.21 16.36 9.45
CA TYR A 418 11.26 17.81 9.55
C TYR A 418 10.34 18.50 8.56
N GLY A 419 10.25 18.01 7.31
CA GLY A 419 9.29 18.51 6.33
C GLY A 419 7.85 18.42 6.81
N GLU A 420 7.43 17.27 7.37
CA GLU A 420 6.11 17.14 8.01
C GLU A 420 5.89 18.16 9.14
N THR A 421 6.89 18.33 10.01
CA THR A 421 6.78 19.27 11.13
C THR A 421 6.60 20.72 10.66
N VAL A 422 7.30 21.12 9.59
CA VAL A 422 7.18 22.47 9.03
C VAL A 422 5.83 22.64 8.31
N SER A 423 5.33 21.61 7.62
CA SER A 423 3.97 21.59 7.08
C SER A 423 2.92 21.76 8.17
N ASP A 424 3.01 21.01 9.27
CA ASP A 424 2.08 21.11 10.39
C ASP A 424 2.08 22.52 11.01
N LEU A 425 3.26 23.15 11.14
CA LEU A 425 3.35 24.53 11.64
C LEU A 425 2.61 25.51 10.72
N ALA A 426 2.77 25.36 9.40
CA ALA A 426 2.06 26.18 8.43
C ALA A 426 0.53 25.94 8.51
N ASP A 427 0.09 24.70 8.64
CA ASP A 427 -1.34 24.36 8.77
C ASP A 427 -1.96 24.91 10.07
N ILE A 428 -1.20 24.97 11.18
CA ILE A 428 -1.64 25.62 12.42
C ILE A 428 -1.79 27.14 12.22
N ILE A 429 -0.83 27.79 11.57
CA ILE A 429 -0.90 29.23 11.27
C ILE A 429 -2.14 29.53 10.40
N LEU A 430 -2.37 28.71 9.37
CA LEU A 430 -3.54 28.84 8.49
C LEU A 430 -4.86 28.60 9.25
N LEU A 431 -4.90 27.62 10.16
CA LEU A 431 -6.06 27.36 11.01
C LEU A 431 -6.39 28.57 11.89
N PHE A 432 -5.40 29.16 12.56
CA PHE A 432 -5.62 30.32 13.43
C PHE A 432 -6.18 31.48 12.61
N ARG A 433 -5.59 31.76 11.44
CA ARG A 433 -6.08 32.79 10.51
C ARG A 433 -7.51 32.52 10.04
N SER A 434 -7.82 31.28 9.64
CA SER A 434 -9.16 30.93 9.11
C SER A 434 -10.26 31.02 10.17
N ARG A 435 -9.91 30.90 11.46
CA ARG A 435 -10.81 31.07 12.60
C ARG A 435 -10.76 32.45 13.24
N GLY A 436 -10.04 33.40 12.65
CA GLY A 436 -9.91 34.77 13.18
C GLY A 436 -9.15 34.86 14.52
N ARG A 437 -8.41 33.81 14.90
CA ARG A 437 -7.53 33.80 16.06
C ARG A 437 -6.20 34.46 15.70
N GLU A 438 -5.72 35.34 16.57
CA GLU A 438 -4.41 35.97 16.38
C GLU A 438 -3.31 34.91 16.38
N VAL A 439 -2.48 34.92 15.32
CA VAL A 439 -1.31 34.07 15.21
C VAL A 439 -0.20 34.65 16.10
N PRO A 440 0.34 33.89 17.07
CA PRO A 440 1.44 34.37 17.89
C PRO A 440 2.66 34.79 17.06
N SER A 441 3.25 35.93 17.42
CA SER A 441 4.22 36.65 16.58
C SER A 441 5.51 35.88 16.25
N GLY A 442 5.82 34.81 16.98
CA GLY A 442 7.00 33.98 16.73
C GLY A 442 6.81 32.91 15.66
N TRP A 443 5.58 32.57 15.28
CA TRP A 443 5.29 31.38 14.47
C TRP A 443 5.65 31.57 13.00
N GLU A 444 5.18 32.65 12.39
CA GLU A 444 5.49 32.98 10.99
C GLU A 444 6.99 33.21 10.75
N PRO A 445 7.74 33.93 11.62
CA PRO A 445 9.19 34.00 11.50
C PRO A 445 9.89 32.63 11.58
N ALA A 446 9.45 31.73 12.46
CA ALA A 446 10.03 30.39 12.58
C ALA A 446 9.74 29.53 11.33
N LEU A 447 8.55 29.66 10.74
CA LEU A 447 8.20 29.02 9.47
C LEU A 447 9.07 29.54 8.32
N ILE A 448 9.23 30.86 8.22
CA ILE A 448 10.09 31.51 7.21
C ILE A 448 11.53 31.02 7.33
N GLU A 449 12.08 30.98 8.54
CA GLU A 449 13.46 30.53 8.78
C GLU A 449 13.67 29.07 8.31
N ALA A 450 12.71 28.19 8.60
CA ALA A 450 12.75 26.80 8.16
C ALA A 450 12.60 26.65 6.63
N ALA A 451 11.69 27.42 6.02
CA ALA A 451 11.51 27.43 4.57
C ALA A 451 12.75 27.98 3.84
N ASP A 452 13.38 29.03 4.37
CA ASP A 452 14.63 29.59 3.84
C ASP A 452 15.78 28.57 3.94
N PHE A 453 15.85 27.79 5.01
CA PHE A 453 16.78 26.66 5.12
C PHE A 453 16.53 25.61 4.02
N PHE A 454 15.27 25.25 3.76
CA PHE A 454 14.94 24.31 2.69
C PHE A 454 15.41 24.83 1.32
N LEU A 455 15.14 26.10 0.98
CA LEU A 455 15.61 26.70 -0.27
C LEU A 455 17.13 26.53 -0.49
N GLY A 456 17.92 26.71 0.57
CA GLY A 456 19.38 26.59 0.53
C GLY A 456 19.92 25.17 0.54
N SER A 457 19.06 24.15 0.69
CA SER A 457 19.46 22.76 0.96
C SER A 457 19.18 21.77 -0.19
N VAL A 458 18.62 22.25 -1.30
CA VAL A 458 18.36 21.44 -2.50
C VAL A 458 19.69 20.96 -3.09
N LEU A 459 19.79 19.67 -3.36
CA LEU A 459 20.98 19.05 -3.95
C LEU A 459 21.16 19.46 -5.42
N PRO A 460 22.36 19.27 -6.01
CA PRO A 460 22.56 19.45 -7.44
C PRO A 460 21.65 18.59 -8.33
N SER A 461 21.14 17.46 -7.80
CA SER A 461 20.14 16.62 -8.44
C SER A 461 18.73 17.24 -8.47
N GLY A 462 18.53 18.39 -7.82
CA GLY A 462 17.26 19.11 -7.76
C GLY A 462 16.25 18.56 -6.75
N ILE A 463 16.66 17.61 -5.91
CA ILE A 463 15.86 17.04 -4.81
C ILE A 463 16.50 17.35 -3.45
N PHE A 464 15.77 17.12 -2.36
CA PHE A 464 16.33 17.22 -1.00
C PHE A 464 17.09 15.94 -0.61
N PRO A 465 18.10 16.03 0.27
CA PRO A 465 18.79 14.85 0.80
C PRO A 465 17.86 14.03 1.70
N ALA A 466 18.26 12.81 2.05
CA ALA A 466 17.51 11.98 3.00
C ALA A 466 17.50 12.55 4.44
N ALA A 467 18.59 13.22 4.81
CA ALA A 467 18.78 13.85 6.10
C ALA A 467 19.88 14.92 6.02
N TRP A 468 19.87 15.85 6.98
CA TRP A 468 20.93 16.84 7.18
C TRP A 468 21.74 16.53 8.43
N ARG A 469 23.05 16.73 8.35
CA ARG A 469 23.92 16.77 9.53
C ARG A 469 23.62 18.00 10.36
N MET A 470 24.08 18.00 11.61
CA MET A 470 23.84 19.12 12.53
C MET A 470 24.53 20.45 12.12
N ASP A 471 25.42 20.41 11.12
CA ASP A 471 26.03 21.59 10.49
C ASP A 471 25.28 22.09 9.25
N GLY A 472 24.15 21.45 8.90
CA GLY A 472 23.29 21.81 7.77
C GLY A 472 23.68 21.14 6.45
N SER A 473 24.82 20.43 6.38
CA SER A 473 25.22 19.71 5.18
C SER A 473 24.39 18.44 4.96
N ALA A 474 24.25 18.02 3.70
CA ALA A 474 23.59 16.76 3.36
C ALA A 474 24.34 15.57 3.96
N ALA A 475 23.62 14.65 4.62
CA ALA A 475 24.20 13.41 5.12
C ALA A 475 24.54 12.41 3.99
N ASP A 476 23.80 12.50 2.88
CA ASP A 476 23.89 11.66 1.69
C ASP A 476 23.24 12.39 0.49
N ASP A 477 23.69 12.12 -0.74
CA ASP A 477 23.19 12.67 -1.99
C ASP A 477 22.41 11.65 -2.86
N ARG A 478 22.15 10.44 -2.33
CA ARG A 478 21.38 9.41 -3.03
C ARG A 478 20.01 9.90 -3.49
N ILE A 479 19.55 9.32 -4.60
CA ILE A 479 18.16 9.50 -5.08
C ILE A 479 17.20 8.85 -4.07
N THR A 480 16.25 9.64 -3.57
CA THR A 480 15.25 9.21 -2.58
C THR A 480 14.02 10.11 -2.62
N ALA A 481 12.84 9.56 -2.34
CA ALA A 481 11.61 10.32 -2.19
C ALA A 481 11.39 10.86 -0.76
N ALA A 482 12.29 10.57 0.20
CA ALA A 482 12.17 11.00 1.60
C ALA A 482 12.10 12.53 1.78
N GLY A 483 12.52 13.28 0.76
CA GLY A 483 12.56 14.73 0.76
C GLY A 483 11.33 15.45 0.22
N ILE A 484 10.37 14.73 -0.37
CA ILE A 484 9.11 15.32 -0.88
C ILE A 484 8.34 16.13 0.20
N PRO A 485 8.27 15.71 1.48
CA PRO A 485 7.67 16.51 2.54
C PRO A 485 8.22 17.94 2.66
N CYS A 486 9.49 18.18 2.32
CA CYS A 486 10.06 19.54 2.29
C CYS A 486 9.54 20.37 1.11
N ALA A 487 9.38 19.76 -0.06
CA ALA A 487 8.72 20.42 -1.19
C ALA A 487 7.26 20.76 -0.85
N PHE A 488 6.55 19.84 -0.18
CA PHE A 488 5.20 20.10 0.31
C PHE A 488 5.16 21.22 1.36
N ALA A 489 6.10 21.23 2.31
CA ALA A 489 6.23 22.30 3.30
C ALA A 489 6.48 23.68 2.67
N LEU A 490 7.25 23.75 1.58
CA LEU A 490 7.44 25.00 0.83
C LEU A 490 6.14 25.49 0.18
N LEU A 491 5.28 24.60 -0.32
CA LEU A 491 3.94 24.97 -0.82
C LEU A 491 3.07 25.53 0.31
N LYS A 492 3.08 24.91 1.49
CA LYS A 492 2.35 25.42 2.66
C LYS A 492 2.92 26.75 3.16
N ALA A 493 4.24 26.91 3.19
CA ALA A 493 4.89 28.17 3.53
C ALA A 493 4.54 29.29 2.54
N TYR A 494 4.41 28.97 1.25
CA TYR A 494 3.89 29.91 0.26
C TYR A 494 2.46 30.36 0.58
N GLN A 495 1.56 29.46 0.98
CA GLN A 495 0.20 29.84 1.38
C GLN A 495 0.17 30.79 2.58
N VAL A 496 1.12 30.63 3.51
CA VAL A 496 1.24 31.51 4.68
C VAL A 496 1.82 32.88 4.32
N THR A 497 2.85 32.91 3.47
CA THR A 497 3.72 34.10 3.30
C THR A 497 3.55 34.84 1.99
N GLY A 498 3.02 34.19 0.95
CA GLY A 498 2.98 34.71 -0.42
C GLY A 498 4.34 34.82 -1.11
N LYS A 499 5.44 34.30 -0.53
CA LYS A 499 6.78 34.38 -1.14
C LYS A 499 6.92 33.41 -2.32
N GLU A 500 6.98 33.94 -3.53
CA GLU A 500 7.06 33.16 -4.79
C GLU A 500 8.31 32.26 -4.91
N GLU A 501 9.39 32.55 -4.17
CA GLU A 501 10.60 31.72 -4.13
C GLU A 501 10.30 30.30 -3.59
N TYR A 502 9.46 30.19 -2.56
CA TYR A 502 9.06 28.89 -1.99
C TYR A 502 8.28 28.05 -3.01
N LYS A 503 7.31 28.69 -3.67
CA LYS A 503 6.51 28.05 -4.74
C LYS A 503 7.41 27.59 -5.89
N SER A 504 8.28 28.46 -6.39
CA SER A 504 9.16 28.16 -7.53
C SER A 504 10.14 27.02 -7.25
N CYS A 505 10.68 26.97 -6.02
CA CYS A 505 11.53 25.87 -5.58
C CYS A 505 10.74 24.56 -5.47
N ALA A 506 9.57 24.58 -4.81
CA ALA A 506 8.72 23.39 -4.69
C ALA A 506 8.32 22.81 -6.05
N PHE A 507 7.94 23.67 -7.00
CA PHE A 507 7.60 23.26 -8.38
C PHE A 507 8.79 22.55 -9.02
N THR A 508 9.97 23.18 -8.97
CA THR A 508 11.20 22.62 -9.55
C THR A 508 11.54 21.25 -8.94
N CYS A 509 11.48 21.14 -7.61
CA CYS A 509 11.74 19.86 -6.92
C CYS A 509 10.71 18.80 -7.31
N MET A 510 9.42 19.15 -7.41
CA MET A 510 8.38 18.19 -7.79
C MET A 510 8.52 17.70 -9.23
N GLU A 511 8.94 18.54 -10.18
CA GLU A 511 9.31 18.07 -11.53
C GLU A 511 10.46 17.06 -11.48
N GLN A 512 11.49 17.30 -10.66
CA GLN A 512 12.60 16.35 -10.52
C GLN A 512 12.16 15.04 -9.85
N TYR A 513 11.31 15.10 -8.82
CA TYR A 513 10.75 13.88 -8.22
C TYR A 513 9.89 13.09 -9.21
N TYR A 514 9.11 13.76 -10.07
CA TYR A 514 8.35 13.11 -11.13
C TYR A 514 9.28 12.38 -12.10
N GLU A 515 10.31 13.07 -12.62
CA GLU A 515 11.27 12.49 -13.55
C GLU A 515 12.02 11.28 -12.97
N LEU A 516 12.38 11.35 -11.68
CA LEU A 516 13.16 10.31 -11.02
C LEU A 516 12.33 9.11 -10.57
N HIS A 517 11.04 9.30 -10.25
CA HIS A 517 10.23 8.26 -9.58
C HIS A 517 8.93 7.88 -10.28
N ALA A 518 8.27 8.81 -10.98
CA ALA A 518 6.88 8.65 -11.41
C ALA A 518 6.70 8.62 -12.94
N ARG A 519 7.66 9.13 -13.71
CA ARG A 519 7.54 9.18 -15.18
C ARG A 519 7.47 7.78 -15.80
N THR A 520 8.35 6.88 -15.36
CA THR A 520 8.51 5.53 -15.94
C THR A 520 8.45 4.41 -14.90
N PHE A 521 8.43 4.72 -13.60
CA PHE A 521 8.55 3.75 -12.51
C PHE A 521 9.75 2.79 -12.62
N GLU A 522 10.79 3.15 -13.38
CA GLU A 522 12.05 2.40 -13.37
C GLU A 522 12.70 2.41 -11.99
N ARG A 523 12.47 3.47 -11.21
CA ARG A 523 12.79 3.57 -9.79
C ARG A 523 11.56 4.11 -9.05
N PRO A 524 10.64 3.25 -8.61
CA PRO A 524 9.40 3.70 -7.97
C PRO A 524 9.63 4.50 -6.68
N PHE A 525 8.55 5.03 -6.12
CA PHE A 525 8.57 5.76 -4.85
C PHE A 525 9.11 4.90 -3.71
N ALA A 526 10.12 5.40 -2.99
CA ALA A 526 10.84 4.63 -2.00
C ALA A 526 11.54 5.47 -0.93
N ARG A 527 11.79 4.81 0.22
CA ARG A 527 12.60 5.26 1.36
C ARG A 527 12.03 6.45 2.12
N SER A 528 10.73 6.71 2.00
CA SER A 528 10.09 7.71 2.86
C SER A 528 9.55 7.10 4.14
N THR A 529 9.36 5.78 4.19
CA THR A 529 9.21 5.03 5.44
C THR A 529 10.59 4.91 6.10
N LEU A 530 10.90 5.74 7.12
CA LEU A 530 12.27 5.93 7.62
C LEU A 530 12.96 4.69 8.18
N ASP A 531 12.20 3.71 8.65
CA ASP A 531 12.75 2.45 9.10
C ASP A 531 12.91 1.45 7.95
N ALA A 532 12.23 1.63 6.81
CA ALA A 532 12.37 0.81 5.62
C ALA A 532 13.37 1.40 4.61
N LYS A 533 13.91 0.54 3.75
CA LYS A 533 14.88 0.95 2.72
C LYS A 533 14.54 0.40 1.33
N CYS A 534 13.28 0.49 0.93
CA CYS A 534 12.75 -0.03 -0.33
C CYS A 534 11.55 0.81 -0.79
N GLU A 535 10.88 0.35 -1.84
CA GLU A 535 9.60 0.87 -2.32
C GLU A 535 8.56 0.87 -1.19
N ASP A 536 7.86 2.00 -1.06
CA ASP A 536 6.89 2.19 0.01
C ASP A 536 5.71 3.08 -0.40
N LYS A 537 4.61 2.89 0.32
CA LYS A 537 3.38 3.66 0.16
C LYS A 537 3.61 5.14 0.48
N GLU A 538 4.33 5.42 1.56
CA GLU A 538 4.41 6.76 2.13
C GLU A 538 5.14 7.74 1.21
N ALA A 539 6.14 7.30 0.46
CA ALA A 539 6.82 8.10 -0.55
C ALA A 539 5.85 8.54 -1.65
N GLY A 540 5.00 7.63 -2.12
CA GLY A 540 3.92 7.94 -3.06
C GLY A 540 2.85 8.83 -2.44
N MET A 541 2.58 8.68 -1.14
CA MET A 541 1.65 9.53 -0.39
C MET A 541 2.09 10.99 -0.37
N PHE A 542 3.35 11.30 -0.04
CA PHE A 542 3.81 12.69 -0.06
C PHE A 542 3.88 13.27 -1.47
N PHE A 543 4.19 12.42 -2.47
CA PHE A 543 4.08 12.84 -3.87
C PHE A 543 2.65 13.22 -4.23
N PHE A 544 1.66 12.41 -3.82
CA PHE A 544 0.23 12.71 -3.99
C PHE A 544 -0.15 14.03 -3.31
N LEU A 545 0.20 14.22 -2.04
CA LEU A 545 -0.13 15.44 -1.30
C LEU A 545 0.44 16.70 -1.98
N ALA A 546 1.70 16.65 -2.41
CA ALA A 546 2.34 17.76 -3.10
C ALA A 546 1.76 18.00 -4.50
N ALA A 547 1.56 16.95 -5.30
CA ALA A 547 0.95 17.06 -6.63
C ALA A 547 -0.49 17.59 -6.56
N TYR A 548 -1.27 17.12 -5.58
CA TYR A 548 -2.63 17.60 -5.38
C TYR A 548 -2.66 19.08 -4.97
N GLU A 549 -1.77 19.53 -4.08
CA GLU A 549 -1.66 20.94 -3.72
C GLU A 549 -1.24 21.81 -4.92
N LEU A 550 -0.31 21.33 -5.74
CA LEU A 550 0.06 22.00 -7.00
C LEU A 550 -1.14 22.13 -7.94
N PHE A 551 -1.93 21.08 -8.09
CA PHE A 551 -3.15 21.11 -8.88
C PHE A 551 -4.15 22.15 -8.34
N ARG A 552 -4.42 22.16 -7.03
CA ARG A 552 -5.32 23.15 -6.40
C ARG A 552 -4.84 24.59 -6.62
N MET A 553 -3.54 24.83 -6.55
CA MET A 553 -2.96 26.17 -6.71
C MET A 553 -2.97 26.69 -8.15
N THR A 554 -2.91 25.80 -9.14
CA THR A 554 -2.64 26.18 -10.54
C THR A 554 -3.76 25.84 -11.51
N GLY A 555 -4.58 24.82 -11.19
CA GLY A 555 -5.52 24.21 -12.13
C GLY A 555 -4.86 23.45 -13.29
N ASP A 556 -3.54 23.25 -13.29
CA ASP A 556 -2.82 22.58 -14.38
C ASP A 556 -3.12 21.07 -14.38
N ALA A 557 -3.61 20.57 -15.52
CA ALA A 557 -3.98 19.18 -15.72
C ALA A 557 -2.82 18.20 -15.52
N ARG A 558 -1.57 18.64 -15.71
CA ARG A 558 -0.38 17.82 -15.44
C ARG A 558 -0.30 17.40 -13.97
N TYR A 559 -0.57 18.32 -13.04
CA TYR A 559 -0.51 18.00 -11.61
C TYR A 559 -1.70 17.16 -11.15
N LYS A 560 -2.84 17.28 -11.84
CA LYS A 560 -3.97 16.34 -11.71
C LYS A 560 -3.56 14.92 -12.09
N GLU A 561 -2.92 14.74 -13.24
CA GLU A 561 -2.43 13.43 -13.69
C GLU A 561 -1.42 12.84 -12.70
N TRP A 562 -0.51 13.67 -12.16
CA TRP A 562 0.47 13.23 -11.16
C TRP A 562 -0.20 12.79 -9.85
N ALA A 563 -1.22 13.50 -9.41
CA ALA A 563 -2.00 13.13 -8.24
C ALA A 563 -2.78 11.82 -8.49
N GLU A 564 -3.40 11.64 -9.66
CA GLU A 564 -4.08 10.38 -10.05
C GLU A 564 -3.11 9.20 -9.99
N LEU A 565 -1.95 9.36 -10.61
CA LEU A 565 -0.92 8.32 -10.68
C LEU A 565 -0.42 7.91 -9.28
N ALA A 566 -0.22 8.87 -8.39
CA ALA A 566 0.21 8.61 -7.03
C ALA A 566 -0.92 8.09 -6.13
N ALA A 567 -2.18 8.43 -6.41
CA ALA A 567 -3.35 7.82 -5.77
C ALA A 567 -3.42 6.33 -6.12
N ASP A 568 -3.32 5.99 -7.41
CA ASP A 568 -3.31 4.59 -7.86
C ASP A 568 -2.12 3.81 -7.29
N TRP A 569 -0.92 4.42 -7.23
CA TRP A 569 0.23 3.81 -6.55
C TRP A 569 -0.11 3.40 -5.12
N GLN A 570 -0.70 4.31 -4.35
CA GLN A 570 -1.09 4.03 -2.96
C GLN A 570 -2.17 2.95 -2.87
N LEU A 571 -3.13 2.92 -3.79
CA LEU A 571 -4.19 1.90 -3.83
C LEU A 571 -3.65 0.49 -4.09
N THR A 572 -2.48 0.33 -4.71
CA THR A 572 -1.81 -0.99 -4.79
C THR A 572 -1.42 -1.58 -3.43
N TYR A 573 -1.34 -0.75 -2.38
CA TYR A 573 -1.08 -1.19 -1.01
C TYR A 573 -2.36 -1.41 -0.20
N VAL A 574 -3.53 -0.99 -0.71
CA VAL A 574 -4.81 -1.08 0.02
C VAL A 574 -5.48 -2.42 -0.24
N TYR A 575 -5.89 -3.10 0.82
CA TYR A 575 -6.65 -4.34 0.68
C TYR A 575 -8.01 -4.02 0.05
N LEU A 576 -8.25 -4.52 -1.17
CA LEU A 576 -9.52 -4.38 -1.88
C LEU A 576 -10.44 -5.60 -1.71
N TRP A 577 -10.02 -6.55 -0.88
CA TRP A 577 -10.78 -7.73 -0.52
C TRP A 577 -10.45 -8.10 0.94
N ASN A 578 -11.22 -9.01 1.54
CA ASN A 578 -11.03 -9.39 2.93
C ASN A 578 -10.58 -10.87 3.06
N PRO A 579 -9.38 -11.15 3.57
CA PRO A 579 -8.98 -12.52 3.89
C PRO A 579 -9.72 -13.04 5.13
N VAL A 580 -9.97 -14.34 5.14
CA VAL A 580 -10.52 -15.08 6.27
C VAL A 580 -9.39 -15.55 7.16
N TYR A 581 -9.53 -15.34 8.47
CA TYR A 581 -8.53 -15.70 9.48
C TYR A 581 -8.89 -17.02 10.17
N ASP A 582 -7.86 -17.69 10.70
CA ASP A 582 -8.01 -18.94 11.44
C ASP A 582 -8.90 -18.75 12.69
N ARG A 583 -9.68 -19.78 13.05
CA ARG A 583 -10.51 -19.77 14.27
C ARG A 583 -9.64 -19.59 15.51
N GLY A 584 -10.12 -18.81 16.48
CA GLY A 584 -9.38 -18.51 17.70
C GLY A 584 -8.31 -17.42 17.56
N THR A 585 -8.08 -16.87 16.36
CA THR A 585 -7.26 -15.67 16.20
C THR A 585 -8.02 -14.42 16.62
N ALA A 586 -7.33 -13.40 17.12
CA ALA A 586 -7.96 -12.16 17.58
C ALA A 586 -8.79 -11.49 16.48
N PHE A 587 -8.32 -11.51 15.23
CA PHE A 587 -9.04 -10.93 14.10
C PHE A 587 -10.31 -11.69 13.75
N ARG A 588 -10.28 -13.04 13.82
CA ARG A 588 -11.46 -13.86 13.56
C ARG A 588 -12.55 -13.59 14.60
N GLU A 589 -12.18 -13.55 15.88
CA GLU A 589 -13.13 -13.34 16.97
C GLU A 589 -13.65 -11.90 17.05
N ALA A 590 -12.82 -10.91 16.70
CA ALA A 590 -13.22 -9.50 16.65
C ALA A 590 -13.97 -9.13 15.36
N GLY A 591 -14.04 -10.02 14.36
CA GLY A 591 -14.62 -9.71 13.06
C GLY A 591 -13.84 -8.67 12.26
N PHE A 592 -12.53 -8.57 12.47
CA PHE A 592 -11.68 -7.61 11.76
C PHE A 592 -11.71 -7.86 10.25
N GLN A 593 -11.81 -6.79 9.48
CA GLN A 593 -11.76 -6.81 8.02
C GLN A 593 -10.57 -6.01 7.51
N ALA A 594 -9.72 -6.64 6.68
CA ALA A 594 -8.59 -5.96 6.07
C ALA A 594 -9.03 -4.98 4.98
N THR A 595 -10.20 -5.12 4.38
CA THR A 595 -10.62 -4.24 3.29
C THR A 595 -10.61 -2.77 3.70
N GLY A 596 -9.91 -1.94 2.92
CA GLY A 596 -9.64 -0.54 3.23
C GLY A 596 -8.35 -0.29 4.01
N TRP A 597 -7.69 -1.31 4.56
CA TRP A 597 -6.42 -1.15 5.27
C TRP A 597 -5.23 -1.11 4.29
N PRO A 598 -4.35 -0.10 4.38
CA PRO A 598 -3.14 -0.01 3.58
C PRO A 598 -1.93 -0.73 4.22
N GLY A 599 -1.18 -1.46 3.41
CA GLY A 599 0.18 -1.89 3.75
C GLY A 599 1.17 -0.72 3.82
N VAL A 600 2.36 -0.96 4.36
CA VAL A 600 3.39 0.08 4.57
C VAL A 600 4.42 0.12 3.43
N SER A 601 5.17 -0.97 3.27
CA SER A 601 6.24 -1.06 2.28
C SER A 601 6.52 -2.50 1.88
N VAL A 602 7.34 -2.67 0.85
CA VAL A 602 7.88 -3.97 0.42
C VAL A 602 8.68 -4.68 1.53
N GLN A 603 9.11 -3.97 2.58
CA GLN A 603 9.84 -4.54 3.72
C GLN A 603 8.97 -4.70 4.98
N ASN A 604 7.96 -3.83 5.17
CA ASN A 604 7.04 -3.82 6.30
C ASN A 604 5.63 -4.22 5.82
N HIS A 605 5.21 -5.45 6.11
CA HIS A 605 3.97 -6.03 5.55
C HIS A 605 2.77 -5.99 6.50
N HIS A 606 2.87 -5.26 7.62
CA HIS A 606 1.70 -4.95 8.42
C HIS A 606 0.84 -3.90 7.70
N VAL A 607 -0.41 -3.78 8.13
CA VAL A 607 -1.27 -2.67 7.72
C VAL A 607 -1.41 -1.66 8.86
N ASP A 608 -1.57 -0.40 8.49
CA ASP A 608 -1.51 0.73 9.42
C ASP A 608 -2.55 1.82 9.09
N VAL A 609 -2.59 2.90 9.88
CA VAL A 609 -3.56 4.01 9.68
C VAL A 609 -2.99 5.21 8.91
N PHE A 610 -1.78 5.12 8.35
CA PHE A 610 -1.09 6.27 7.75
C PHE A 610 -1.50 6.43 6.28
N PHE A 611 -2.59 7.16 6.01
CA PHE A 611 -3.14 7.29 4.66
C PHE A 611 -3.88 8.62 4.47
N PRO A 612 -3.73 9.32 3.32
CA PRO A 612 -4.24 10.68 3.13
C PRO A 612 -5.74 10.65 2.75
N THR A 613 -6.57 10.09 3.63
CA THR A 613 -7.98 9.78 3.32
C THR A 613 -8.79 11.01 2.97
N TYR A 614 -8.63 12.11 3.72
CA TYR A 614 -9.36 13.34 3.44
C TYR A 614 -8.92 13.97 2.11
N GLU A 615 -7.63 13.99 1.82
CA GLU A 615 -7.10 14.54 0.57
C GLU A 615 -7.51 13.70 -0.63
N LEU A 616 -7.51 12.37 -0.53
CA LEU A 616 -8.02 11.50 -1.59
C LEU A 616 -9.52 11.72 -1.83
N TYR A 617 -10.29 11.92 -0.75
CA TYR A 617 -11.71 12.26 -0.85
C TYR A 617 -11.91 13.57 -1.61
N GLN A 618 -11.24 14.64 -1.17
CA GLN A 618 -11.34 15.97 -1.78
C GLN A 618 -10.86 15.98 -3.22
N PHE A 619 -9.78 15.26 -3.52
CA PHE A 619 -9.33 15.09 -4.89
C PHE A 619 -10.40 14.43 -5.76
N GLY A 620 -11.06 13.38 -5.26
CA GLY A 620 -12.20 12.75 -5.91
C GLY A 620 -13.36 13.71 -6.16
N VAL A 621 -13.71 14.54 -5.17
CA VAL A 621 -14.76 15.56 -5.29
C VAL A 621 -14.41 16.61 -6.35
N GLU A 622 -13.24 17.23 -6.25
CA GLU A 622 -12.81 18.34 -7.13
C GLU A 622 -12.58 17.89 -8.58
N THR A 623 -12.22 16.63 -8.80
CA THR A 623 -11.99 16.06 -10.14
C THR A 623 -13.18 15.27 -10.70
N GLY A 624 -14.26 15.12 -9.94
CA GLY A 624 -15.43 14.32 -10.33
C GLY A 624 -15.18 12.81 -10.37
N GLN A 625 -14.12 12.33 -9.70
CA GLN A 625 -13.75 10.91 -9.64
C GLN A 625 -14.42 10.22 -8.46
N GLU A 626 -15.65 9.73 -8.70
CA GLU A 626 -16.48 9.06 -7.69
C GLU A 626 -15.78 7.87 -7.03
N THR A 627 -14.96 7.14 -7.79
CA THR A 627 -14.20 6.00 -7.29
C THR A 627 -13.26 6.39 -6.16
N TYR A 628 -12.49 7.47 -6.31
CA TYR A 628 -11.60 7.96 -5.24
C TYR A 628 -12.39 8.46 -4.04
N ARG A 629 -13.50 9.17 -4.28
CA ARG A 629 -14.40 9.61 -3.20
C ARG A 629 -14.87 8.44 -2.34
N ARG A 630 -15.41 7.40 -3.00
CA ARG A 630 -15.92 6.18 -2.34
C ARG A 630 -14.82 5.42 -1.61
N LEU A 631 -13.67 5.21 -2.24
CA LEU A 631 -12.55 4.48 -1.64
C LEU A 631 -11.97 5.23 -0.44
N ALA A 632 -11.81 6.55 -0.53
CA ALA A 632 -11.32 7.37 0.56
C ALA A 632 -12.20 7.26 1.82
N GLN A 633 -13.52 7.32 1.65
CA GLN A 633 -14.48 7.12 2.74
C GLN A 633 -14.39 5.71 3.32
N MET A 634 -14.39 4.69 2.45
CA MET A 634 -14.25 3.29 2.88
C MET A 634 -12.98 3.05 3.68
N ILE A 635 -11.83 3.56 3.21
CA ILE A 635 -10.54 3.46 3.90
C ILE A 635 -10.66 4.14 5.26
N PHE A 636 -11.07 5.41 5.31
CA PHE A 636 -11.20 6.17 6.56
C PHE A 636 -12.02 5.43 7.63
N LEU A 637 -13.18 4.90 7.25
CA LEU A 637 -14.05 4.17 8.17
C LEU A 637 -13.43 2.85 8.62
N ALA A 638 -12.75 2.13 7.72
CA ALA A 638 -12.06 0.89 8.04
C ALA A 638 -10.93 1.08 9.07
N LEU A 639 -10.23 2.22 9.01
CA LEU A 639 -9.20 2.62 10.00
C LEU A 639 -9.78 2.87 11.41
N GLY A 640 -11.12 2.93 11.55
CA GLY A 640 -11.80 2.94 12.84
C GLY A 640 -11.71 1.60 13.59
N GLN A 641 -11.38 0.50 12.92
CA GLN A 641 -11.23 -0.80 13.59
C GLN A 641 -9.98 -0.81 14.48
N GLY A 642 -10.07 -1.43 15.65
CA GLY A 642 -8.94 -1.48 16.59
C GLY A 642 -8.78 -0.25 17.49
N ILE A 643 -9.69 0.73 17.39
CA ILE A 643 -9.77 1.82 18.36
C ILE A 643 -10.34 1.24 19.66
N CYS A 644 -9.57 1.35 20.74
CA CYS A 644 -9.97 0.90 22.07
C CYS A 644 -11.20 1.70 22.57
N THR A 645 -12.35 1.04 22.74
CA THR A 645 -13.58 1.67 23.25
C THR A 645 -13.71 1.59 24.76
N ALA A 646 -13.08 0.58 25.37
CA ALA A 646 -13.02 0.37 26.81
C ALA A 646 -11.67 -0.24 27.22
N PRO A 647 -11.15 0.07 28.43
CA PRO A 647 -9.88 -0.49 28.90
C PRO A 647 -9.86 -2.03 28.82
N GLY A 648 -8.79 -2.57 28.23
CA GLY A 648 -8.61 -4.00 27.97
C GLY A 648 -8.79 -4.38 26.50
N GLU A 649 -9.62 -3.63 25.77
CA GLU A 649 -9.84 -3.87 24.35
C GLU A 649 -8.54 -3.65 23.55
N TRP A 650 -8.26 -4.54 22.60
CA TRP A 650 -7.04 -4.53 21.78
C TRP A 650 -5.72 -4.48 22.58
N GLY A 651 -5.76 -4.78 23.89
CA GLY A 651 -4.59 -4.75 24.77
C GLY A 651 -4.20 -3.36 25.27
N PHE A 652 -5.09 -2.37 25.23
CA PHE A 652 -4.81 -1.00 25.69
C PHE A 652 -5.50 -0.65 27.00
N THR A 653 -4.85 0.14 27.84
CA THR A 653 -5.46 0.69 29.07
C THR A 653 -6.27 1.96 28.77
N VAL A 654 -5.77 2.79 27.84
CA VAL A 654 -6.35 4.10 27.52
C VAL A 654 -7.36 3.97 26.38
N VAL A 655 -8.55 4.56 26.56
CA VAL A 655 -9.60 4.63 25.54
C VAL A 655 -9.14 5.52 24.38
N GLY A 656 -9.44 5.12 23.14
CA GLY A 656 -9.05 5.81 21.92
C GLY A 656 -7.69 5.39 21.34
N GLU A 657 -6.89 4.67 22.13
CA GLU A 657 -5.64 4.07 21.66
C GLU A 657 -5.90 3.04 20.56
N GLN A 658 -4.87 2.82 19.75
CA GLN A 658 -4.88 1.88 18.64
C GLN A 658 -3.47 1.38 18.38
N ALA A 659 -3.35 0.19 17.82
CA ALA A 659 -2.08 -0.38 17.41
C ALA A 659 -1.52 0.34 16.17
N GLU A 660 -0.20 0.40 16.05
CA GLU A 660 0.51 0.81 14.83
C GLU A 660 0.32 -0.23 13.72
N GLY A 661 0.35 -1.52 14.08
CA GLY A 661 0.40 -2.61 13.11
C GLY A 661 -0.64 -3.69 13.34
N PHE A 662 -1.37 -4.01 12.27
CA PHE A 662 -2.30 -5.13 12.16
C PHE A 662 -1.73 -6.13 11.14
N PHE A 663 -1.86 -7.44 11.41
CA PHE A 663 -1.15 -8.48 10.66
C PHE A 663 -2.11 -9.41 9.89
N PRO A 664 -2.53 -9.04 8.66
CA PRO A 664 -3.40 -9.90 7.85
C PRO A 664 -2.66 -11.09 7.19
N SER A 665 -1.32 -11.05 7.19
CA SER A 665 -0.42 -12.04 6.59
C SER A 665 0.43 -12.76 7.65
N ASN A 666 1.30 -13.68 7.23
CA ASN A 666 2.23 -14.34 8.14
C ASN A 666 3.35 -13.41 8.69
N PHE A 667 3.37 -12.13 8.29
CA PHE A 667 4.25 -11.12 8.86
C PHE A 667 3.89 -10.84 10.32
N GLN A 668 4.84 -11.11 11.23
CA GLN A 668 4.71 -10.99 12.68
C GLN A 668 3.49 -11.72 13.26
N GLY A 669 3.08 -12.82 12.64
CA GLY A 669 1.99 -13.69 13.09
C GLY A 669 0.62 -13.19 12.65
N ARG A 670 -0.04 -14.00 11.81
CA ARG A 670 -1.33 -13.68 11.19
C ARG A 670 -2.47 -13.60 12.20
N GLY A 671 -3.42 -12.69 11.96
CA GLY A 671 -4.69 -12.62 12.70
C GLY A 671 -4.60 -11.92 14.07
N ARG A 672 -3.57 -11.08 14.27
CA ARG A 672 -3.38 -10.29 15.48
C ARG A 672 -2.88 -8.87 15.16
N SER A 673 -2.89 -8.01 16.16
CA SER A 673 -2.25 -6.70 16.13
C SER A 673 -1.09 -6.66 17.13
N ASN A 674 -0.20 -5.67 16.99
CA ASN A 674 0.73 -5.33 18.07
C ASN A 674 0.06 -4.43 19.11
N THR A 675 0.80 -4.06 20.16
CA THR A 675 0.37 -3.04 21.14
C THR A 675 1.24 -1.79 21.06
N TRP A 676 2.04 -1.66 20.01
CA TRP A 676 2.88 -0.50 19.81
C TRP A 676 2.03 0.66 19.33
N ASN A 677 1.97 1.75 20.09
CA ASN A 677 0.99 2.84 19.91
C ASN A 677 1.63 4.23 19.94
N PRO A 678 2.56 4.52 19.02
CA PRO A 678 3.12 5.86 18.86
C PRO A 678 2.01 6.85 18.52
N SER A 679 2.13 8.09 18.98
CA SER A 679 1.03 9.07 18.95
C SER A 679 0.51 9.43 17.56
N TRP A 680 1.23 9.09 16.49
CA TRP A 680 0.75 9.24 15.12
C TRP A 680 -0.54 8.46 14.83
N VAL A 681 -0.75 7.30 15.47
CA VAL A 681 -1.99 6.50 15.33
C VAL A 681 -3.22 7.24 15.87
N ILE A 682 -3.01 8.29 16.67
CA ILE A 682 -4.05 9.20 17.13
C ILE A 682 -4.19 10.35 16.15
N SER A 683 -3.08 11.01 15.80
CA SER A 683 -3.10 12.21 14.98
C SER A 683 -3.66 11.98 13.60
N GLU A 684 -3.27 10.93 12.88
CA GLU A 684 -3.73 10.72 11.51
C GLU A 684 -5.24 10.50 11.45
N VAL A 685 -5.76 9.61 12.31
CA VAL A 685 -7.20 9.32 12.35
C VAL A 685 -8.00 10.55 12.79
N LEU A 686 -7.56 11.25 13.84
CA LEU A 686 -8.28 12.42 14.36
C LEU A 686 -8.21 13.62 13.39
N HIS A 687 -7.05 13.87 12.79
CA HIS A 687 -6.85 14.94 11.82
C HIS A 687 -7.80 14.81 10.63
N HIS A 688 -7.88 13.61 10.04
CA HIS A 688 -8.82 13.36 8.94
C HIS A 688 -10.28 13.42 9.40
N ALA A 689 -10.61 12.86 10.56
CA ALA A 689 -11.97 12.89 11.10
C ALA A 689 -12.48 14.33 11.32
N LEU A 690 -11.65 15.20 11.90
CA LEU A 690 -11.99 16.60 12.11
C LEU A 690 -12.24 17.32 10.79
N ARG A 691 -11.44 17.07 9.75
CA ARG A 691 -11.63 17.67 8.42
C ARG A 691 -12.88 17.14 7.72
N PHE A 692 -13.18 15.84 7.81
CA PHE A 692 -14.45 15.29 7.32
C PHE A 692 -15.66 15.92 8.01
N ARG A 693 -15.57 16.22 9.32
CA ARG A 693 -16.65 16.89 10.04
C ARG A 693 -16.89 18.32 9.55
N LEU A 694 -15.82 19.06 9.24
CA LEU A 694 -15.91 20.41 8.70
C LEU A 694 -16.63 20.43 7.35
N GLU A 695 -16.26 19.53 6.45
CA GLU A 695 -16.90 19.38 5.14
C GLU A 695 -18.41 19.12 5.26
N ARG A 696 -18.82 18.18 6.13
CA ARG A 696 -20.24 17.88 6.36
C ARG A 696 -21.02 19.10 6.86
N GLY A 697 -20.42 19.89 7.76
CA GLY A 697 -21.03 21.12 8.26
C GLY A 697 -21.25 22.16 7.17
N GLU A 698 -20.33 22.29 6.22
CA GLU A 698 -20.45 23.20 5.08
C GLU A 698 -21.52 22.73 4.08
N GLU A 699 -21.61 21.42 3.81
CA GLU A 699 -22.66 20.83 2.96
C GLU A 699 -24.07 21.06 3.55
N ASP A 700 -24.25 20.81 4.85
CA ASP A 700 -25.54 20.98 5.52
C ASP A 700 -25.96 22.46 5.60
N ALA A 701 -25.01 23.37 5.86
CA ALA A 701 -25.26 24.82 5.81
C ALA A 701 -25.64 25.28 4.41
N GLY A 702 -24.94 24.81 3.36
CA GLY A 702 -25.24 25.13 1.96
C GLY A 702 -26.62 24.64 1.50
N ARG A 703 -27.05 23.45 1.96
CA ARG A 703 -28.40 22.93 1.70
C ARG A 703 -29.50 23.72 2.42
N SER A 704 -29.23 24.19 3.64
CA SER A 704 -30.18 25.00 4.42
C SER A 704 -30.35 26.43 3.89
N ALA A 705 -29.35 26.97 3.18
CA ALA A 705 -29.41 28.30 2.58
C ALA A 705 -29.96 28.31 1.13
N GLY A 706 -30.05 27.13 0.50
CA GLY A 706 -30.52 26.95 -0.89
C GLY A 706 -31.92 26.37 -1.04
N GLY A 707 -32.63 26.08 0.05
CA GLY A 707 -34.05 25.68 0.08
C GLY A 707 -34.93 26.77 0.65
#